data_AF-A0A084SK93-F1
#
_entry.id   AF-A0A084SK93-F1
#
_cell.length_a   1.000
_cell.length_b   1.000
_cell.length_c   1.000
_cell.angle_alpha   90.00
_cell.angle_beta   90.00
_cell.angle_gamma   90.00
#
_symmetry.space_group_name_H-M   'P 1'
#
loop_
_entity.id
_entity.type
_entity.pdbx_description
1 polymer ?
#
loop_
_entity_poly.entity_id
_entity_poly.type
_entity_poly.pdbx_seq_one_letter_code
_entity_poly.pdbx_strand_id
1 'polypeptide(L)'
;MLSVKAHMREKALSPSLEDWKEGVLSLRVMDPGTLVVEAGDEVIAAGEFLWGEGTRLRVEPRRGYPPAPLPRLVSPEPGREEVEVAVPEGVGAGGVLTLTYDWGRQDMPALERTWRLPPMEDMPPEWLEDEQVETEQEGTPEDEGDSALAFLSPQQVPLSVQVDPERPELLWVSAYASREELASRFFGDASAVGAFDFEPRPAPPNAEGEPRQCVRVRQPSSLRPELLAQVRGALDERLKTDNTWSRAWLSAQSVDRPGAEALVERGLRWSQRSEIPDGSGQSYFDSYLQTLAPWRDAKPRGLLGDSLAQDWHFLGEASEPLRKAIALRSERWKTSYTVTDGSPVLSPGDVVGRFYFPDGSSIQVQLQELLTSESSLERAELRVRNLPHRGSCVIIPGEDERWRGYRVYFRLSAGAPEPLAHPEGDFYWYYPGTLFIRPGDWRPGLGAGTGGLVALRRELLETALATATPHEPQPLLALDHDVLSLLTPEERLGVFNTVLTGPALTSDRREDAVHLLTRMLLSTLDGDFPPLERKLTSSGALEKLLGGNSPDNKVLLGQAFTQKALASFPLTLDLLESLPGFHLGREGETTHLLNVASGRVSTVLVAPEAWEARQGVRLGAEPALPGEAVGLARRMALYFQPVRQEFQARYFSSVDELPRSRALHPLEWVRVEVHGPQPRTRLMTAMELALLASTPDASLAWSAVSRIGELHMVYGAVSALAKPPLLTTGAANAAQGSTLIAARGAAVRLFAGRMSLVAVLAGVDTYRDELSRTPEGRAFLAVHDLAMVALAGRDIHKLATSGIGRELVHRGRLALSAAGARASSGMRESVESVHALVKTLERMLAEGKAVATPDGLRFSLPGGAEAFTQAFFAIRGEIAAARALGGIRSAGLTAQEAEKTLEALKLLAAESQQLARAYGAVALRAAALPADKAQAYLAAVDSLRASVRSEATPALAELLRHSGARSLKDPLAFLKEAEWLVSHPELDAEAVVALARKACRSKVDLSWLRSTSLTLEALNAMGRNKMTPWKDFQRAAAEPGNLKLQRWVREQLRGLATEMLTEDNARKLFPGFQLTGRQVKMGGGHIIDEVLTAMMGPKLQHGVEVKGWSENRWRTALDAWLAGRRGAQLNKQQGTLVKQLQRLLDQLADAAKAPRGKPFLVSTDKLSGPTKFKLLDFLQDNAPGTMLIQVKEVEILNKTKQLRAALNLPENLSGGAP
;
A
#
# COMPACT_ATOMS: atom_id res chain seq x y z
N MET A 1 -1.39 -22.71 -19.56
CA MET A 1 -1.10 -21.79 -20.69
C MET A 1 -0.24 -22.50 -21.75
N LEU A 2 -0.73 -22.64 -22.98
CA LEU A 2 -0.08 -23.34 -24.08
C LEU A 2 0.52 -22.32 -25.05
N SER A 3 1.85 -22.21 -25.07
CA SER A 3 2.63 -21.43 -26.04
C SER A 3 3.97 -22.12 -26.31
N VAL A 4 4.49 -22.00 -27.54
CA VAL A 4 5.81 -22.53 -27.93
C VAL A 4 6.94 -22.00 -27.02
N LYS A 5 6.82 -20.79 -26.45
CA LYS A 5 7.80 -20.24 -25.50
C LYS A 5 7.80 -20.90 -24.12
N ALA A 6 6.72 -21.55 -23.72
CA ALA A 6 6.62 -22.22 -22.43
C ALA A 6 7.43 -23.53 -22.40
N HIS A 7 7.65 -24.17 -23.57
CA HIS A 7 8.38 -25.43 -23.68
C HIS A 7 9.89 -25.31 -23.48
N MET A 8 10.48 -24.11 -23.67
CA MET A 8 11.89 -23.86 -23.34
C MET A 8 12.16 -23.66 -21.84
N ARG A 9 11.15 -23.73 -20.98
CA ARG A 9 11.31 -23.77 -19.52
C ARG A 9 11.28 -25.21 -19.05
N GLU A 10 12.44 -25.77 -18.80
CA GLU A 10 12.65 -27.18 -18.43
C GLU A 10 12.17 -27.58 -17.00
N LYS A 11 11.32 -26.77 -16.37
CA LYS A 11 10.49 -27.14 -15.19
C LYS A 11 9.48 -26.02 -14.95
N ALA A 12 8.30 -26.14 -15.54
CA ALA A 12 7.15 -25.31 -15.23
C ALA A 12 6.22 -26.07 -14.27
N LEU A 13 5.68 -25.33 -13.31
CA LEU A 13 4.80 -25.76 -12.21
C LEU A 13 3.61 -26.60 -12.71
N SER A 14 3.25 -27.63 -11.94
CA SER A 14 1.96 -28.33 -12.04
C SER A 14 0.81 -27.31 -12.10
N PRO A 15 -0.29 -27.56 -12.83
CA PRO A 15 -1.47 -26.70 -12.76
C PRO A 15 -1.89 -26.53 -11.29
N SER A 16 -2.18 -25.30 -10.88
CA SER A 16 -2.68 -25.05 -9.52
C SER A 16 -4.10 -25.60 -9.40
N LEU A 17 -4.54 -25.86 -8.17
CA LEU A 17 -5.94 -26.24 -7.88
C LEU A 17 -6.95 -25.22 -8.45
N GLU A 18 -6.51 -23.99 -8.76
CA GLU A 18 -7.32 -22.93 -9.37
C GLU A 18 -7.63 -23.15 -10.87
N ASP A 19 -6.86 -23.99 -11.56
CA ASP A 19 -7.09 -24.36 -12.97
C ASP A 19 -8.16 -25.48 -13.11
N TRP A 20 -8.65 -26.00 -11.98
CA TRP A 20 -9.69 -27.03 -11.85
C TRP A 20 -10.88 -26.46 -11.07
N LYS A 21 -12.03 -26.30 -11.71
CA LYS A 21 -13.29 -25.97 -11.02
C LYS A 21 -14.40 -26.88 -11.52
N GLU A 22 -15.07 -27.59 -10.60
CA GLU A 22 -16.32 -28.32 -10.87
C GLU A 22 -16.25 -29.25 -12.10
N GLY A 23 -15.15 -30.00 -12.27
CA GLY A 23 -14.99 -30.93 -13.40
C GLY A 23 -14.58 -30.30 -14.73
N VAL A 24 -14.21 -29.01 -14.76
CA VAL A 24 -13.76 -28.30 -15.98
C VAL A 24 -12.28 -27.95 -15.89
N LEU A 25 -11.54 -28.29 -16.96
CA LEU A 25 -10.14 -27.93 -17.16
C LEU A 25 -10.03 -26.70 -18.06
N SER A 26 -9.50 -25.59 -17.53
CA SER A 26 -9.32 -24.34 -18.29
C SER A 26 -7.89 -24.22 -18.84
N LEU A 27 -7.77 -24.00 -20.15
CA LEU A 27 -6.51 -23.95 -20.89
C LEU A 27 -6.43 -22.67 -21.72
N ARG A 28 -5.49 -21.79 -21.36
CA ARG A 28 -5.12 -20.66 -22.25
C ARG A 28 -4.33 -21.14 -23.45
N VAL A 29 -4.77 -20.84 -24.67
CA VAL A 29 -4.15 -21.27 -25.94
C VAL A 29 -3.61 -20.05 -26.69
N MET A 30 -2.30 -20.00 -26.95
CA MET A 30 -1.66 -18.84 -27.59
C MET A 30 -1.29 -19.05 -29.06
N ASP A 31 -1.19 -20.30 -29.51
CA ASP A 31 -0.75 -20.68 -30.85
C ASP A 31 -1.69 -21.77 -31.43
N PRO A 32 -1.98 -21.80 -32.74
CA PRO A 32 -2.86 -22.78 -33.37
C PRO A 32 -2.20 -24.15 -33.40
N GLY A 33 -3.01 -25.21 -33.43
CA GLY A 33 -2.56 -26.59 -33.30
C GLY A 33 -3.72 -27.53 -32.99
N THR A 34 -3.42 -28.79 -32.73
CA THR A 34 -4.42 -29.82 -32.44
C THR A 34 -4.33 -30.23 -30.98
N LEU A 35 -5.43 -30.17 -30.24
CA LEU A 35 -5.53 -30.65 -28.87
C LEU A 35 -6.32 -31.95 -28.81
N VAL A 36 -5.79 -32.91 -28.06
CA VAL A 36 -6.46 -34.13 -27.65
C VAL A 36 -6.29 -34.27 -26.15
N VAL A 37 -7.39 -34.56 -25.44
CA VAL A 37 -7.41 -34.86 -24.01
C VAL A 37 -8.01 -36.24 -23.85
N GLU A 38 -7.28 -37.11 -23.15
CA GLU A 38 -7.60 -38.52 -22.95
C GLU A 38 -7.61 -38.83 -21.46
N ALA A 39 -8.51 -39.69 -20.99
CA ALA A 39 -8.38 -40.34 -19.70
C ALA A 39 -8.18 -41.84 -19.92
N GLY A 40 -6.98 -42.35 -19.60
CA GLY A 40 -6.57 -43.68 -20.02
C GLY A 40 -6.61 -43.81 -21.55
N ASP A 41 -7.36 -44.78 -22.07
CA ASP A 41 -7.52 -45.05 -23.50
C ASP A 41 -8.75 -44.34 -24.13
N GLU A 42 -9.49 -43.53 -23.35
CA GLU A 42 -10.71 -42.85 -23.81
C GLU A 42 -10.46 -41.37 -24.12
N VAL A 43 -10.82 -40.92 -25.33
CA VAL A 43 -10.69 -39.52 -25.78
C VAL A 43 -11.84 -38.67 -25.23
N ILE A 44 -11.53 -37.79 -24.29
CA ILE A 44 -12.48 -36.88 -23.63
C ILE A 44 -12.79 -35.66 -24.51
N ALA A 45 -11.78 -35.10 -25.17
CA ALA A 45 -11.99 -33.98 -26.08
C ALA A 45 -10.90 -33.96 -27.16
N ALA A 46 -11.29 -33.67 -28.40
CA ALA A 46 -10.34 -33.49 -29.49
C ALA A 46 -10.80 -32.36 -30.42
N GLY A 47 -9.91 -31.40 -30.69
CA GLY A 47 -10.22 -30.24 -31.52
C GLY A 47 -8.99 -29.65 -32.21
N GLU A 48 -9.20 -29.14 -33.42
CA GLU A 48 -8.21 -28.41 -34.19
C GLU A 48 -8.41 -26.91 -34.00
N PHE A 49 -7.40 -26.23 -33.47
CA PHE A 49 -7.39 -24.78 -33.26
C PHE A 49 -6.78 -24.09 -34.47
N LEU A 50 -7.61 -23.35 -35.20
CA LEU A 50 -7.23 -22.62 -36.40
C LEU A 50 -7.43 -21.12 -36.21
N TRP A 51 -6.62 -20.30 -36.89
CA TRP A 51 -6.88 -18.88 -36.98
C TRP A 51 -7.97 -18.61 -38.02
N GLY A 52 -9.09 -18.02 -37.59
CA GLY A 52 -10.14 -17.55 -38.49
C GLY A 52 -9.83 -16.20 -39.13
N GLU A 53 -10.66 -15.79 -40.10
CA GLU A 53 -10.59 -14.45 -40.70
C GLU A 53 -10.69 -13.37 -39.59
N GLY A 54 -9.64 -12.54 -39.48
CA GLY A 54 -9.52 -11.53 -38.42
C GLY A 54 -8.66 -11.91 -37.22
N THR A 55 -7.77 -12.92 -37.32
CA THR A 55 -6.82 -13.33 -36.25
C THR A 55 -7.47 -13.81 -34.94
N ARG A 56 -8.72 -14.29 -35.01
CA ARG A 56 -9.43 -14.89 -33.85
C ARG A 56 -9.34 -16.40 -33.90
N LEU A 57 -9.11 -17.03 -32.75
CA LEU A 57 -9.01 -18.49 -32.64
C LEU A 57 -10.38 -19.16 -32.89
N ARG A 58 -10.42 -20.23 -33.70
CA ARG A 58 -11.58 -21.08 -33.97
C ARG A 58 -11.24 -22.53 -33.64
N VAL A 59 -12.24 -23.29 -33.19
CA VAL A 59 -12.12 -24.72 -32.88
C VAL A 59 -12.92 -25.52 -33.91
N GLU A 60 -12.26 -26.44 -34.62
CA GLU A 60 -12.90 -27.32 -35.60
C GLU A 60 -12.75 -28.81 -35.19
N PRO A 61 -13.72 -29.68 -35.53
CA PRO A 61 -13.63 -31.10 -35.24
C PRO A 61 -12.57 -31.80 -36.11
N ARG A 62 -11.66 -32.53 -35.45
CA ARG A 62 -10.58 -33.26 -36.13
C ARG A 62 -11.13 -34.45 -36.91
N ARG A 63 -10.75 -34.59 -38.18
CA ARG A 63 -11.10 -35.79 -38.98
C ARG A 63 -10.30 -37.01 -38.49
N GLY A 64 -11.00 -38.10 -38.18
CA GLY A 64 -10.40 -39.40 -37.82
C GLY A 64 -10.56 -39.82 -36.35
N TYR A 65 -11.20 -39.02 -35.51
CA TYR A 65 -11.56 -39.36 -34.13
C TYR A 65 -13.10 -39.53 -34.01
N PRO A 66 -13.62 -40.41 -33.13
CA PRO A 66 -15.06 -40.51 -32.84
C PRO A 66 -15.60 -39.16 -32.31
N PRO A 67 -16.94 -38.93 -32.26
CA PRO A 67 -17.50 -37.62 -31.94
C PRO A 67 -17.31 -37.26 -30.45
N ALA A 68 -16.08 -36.93 -30.07
CA ALA A 68 -15.73 -36.44 -28.75
C ALA A 68 -16.14 -34.95 -28.62
N PRO A 69 -16.51 -34.49 -27.43
CA PRO A 69 -16.80 -33.08 -27.13
C PRO A 69 -15.68 -32.15 -27.64
N LEU A 70 -16.07 -31.06 -28.32
CA LEU A 70 -15.12 -30.01 -28.71
C LEU A 70 -14.72 -29.16 -27.49
N PRO A 71 -13.44 -28.79 -27.36
CA PRO A 71 -13.02 -27.78 -26.39
C PRO A 71 -13.80 -26.47 -26.56
N ARG A 72 -14.38 -25.91 -25.49
CA ARG A 72 -15.23 -24.72 -25.52
C ARG A 72 -14.40 -23.45 -25.42
N LEU A 73 -14.48 -22.57 -26.41
CA LEU A 73 -13.81 -21.25 -26.37
C LEU A 73 -14.56 -20.29 -25.42
N VAL A 74 -13.89 -19.87 -24.34
CA VAL A 74 -14.46 -19.01 -23.28
C VAL A 74 -14.11 -17.54 -23.52
N SER A 75 -12.92 -17.28 -24.08
CA SER A 75 -12.44 -15.95 -24.44
C SER A 75 -11.83 -15.95 -25.85
N PRO A 76 -12.35 -15.17 -26.81
CA PRO A 76 -11.77 -15.02 -28.14
C PRO A 76 -10.84 -13.79 -28.28
N GLU A 77 -10.46 -13.13 -27.18
CA GLU A 77 -9.64 -11.91 -27.21
C GLU A 77 -8.18 -12.18 -27.65
N PRO A 78 -7.63 -11.44 -28.63
CA PRO A 78 -6.25 -11.61 -29.09
C PRO A 78 -5.20 -11.54 -27.97
N GLY A 79 -4.52 -12.66 -27.72
CA GLY A 79 -3.50 -12.81 -26.68
C GLY A 79 -4.03 -13.18 -25.28
N ARG A 80 -5.33 -13.46 -25.12
CA ARG A 80 -5.99 -13.96 -23.89
C ARG A 80 -6.97 -15.10 -24.20
N GLU A 81 -6.72 -15.86 -25.25
CA GLU A 81 -7.62 -16.90 -25.70
C GLU A 81 -7.61 -18.09 -24.73
N GLU A 82 -8.79 -18.46 -24.25
CA GLU A 82 -8.97 -19.49 -23.22
C GLU A 82 -10.03 -20.49 -23.65
N VAL A 83 -9.72 -21.76 -23.43
CA VAL A 83 -10.51 -22.90 -23.87
C VAL A 83 -10.74 -23.82 -22.68
N GLU A 84 -11.99 -24.21 -22.47
CA GLU A 84 -12.41 -25.13 -21.42
C GLU A 84 -12.68 -26.53 -21.98
N VAL A 85 -12.23 -27.55 -21.27
CA VAL A 85 -12.55 -28.95 -21.53
C VAL A 85 -13.33 -29.49 -20.34
N ALA A 86 -14.59 -29.85 -20.56
CA ALA A 86 -15.38 -30.54 -19.55
C ALA A 86 -14.90 -31.99 -19.43
N VAL A 87 -14.52 -32.38 -18.22
CA VAL A 87 -14.13 -33.76 -17.91
C VAL A 87 -15.38 -34.47 -17.37
N PRO A 88 -15.84 -35.57 -18.00
CA PRO A 88 -17.03 -36.28 -17.57
C PRO A 88 -16.90 -36.78 -16.12
N GLU A 89 -17.98 -36.67 -15.33
CA GLU A 89 -18.04 -37.12 -13.93
C GLU A 89 -17.68 -38.61 -13.73
N GLY A 90 -17.71 -39.43 -14.79
CA GLY A 90 -17.36 -40.85 -14.77
C GLY A 90 -15.85 -41.17 -14.82
N VAL A 91 -14.97 -40.18 -14.99
CA VAL A 91 -13.50 -40.38 -14.94
C VAL A 91 -13.10 -40.49 -13.46
N GLY A 92 -13.21 -41.69 -12.90
CA GLY A 92 -13.13 -41.96 -11.46
C GLY A 92 -11.91 -41.39 -10.73
N ALA A 93 -12.09 -41.13 -9.43
CA ALA A 93 -11.06 -40.68 -8.49
C ALA A 93 -9.73 -41.47 -8.66
N GLY A 94 -8.63 -40.76 -8.96
CA GLY A 94 -7.32 -41.36 -9.24
C GLY A 94 -7.02 -41.67 -10.71
N GLY A 95 -7.97 -41.41 -11.63
CA GLY A 95 -7.79 -41.55 -13.07
C GLY A 95 -6.67 -40.66 -13.63
N VAL A 96 -5.94 -41.19 -14.62
CA VAL A 96 -4.83 -40.50 -15.29
C VAL A 96 -5.36 -39.79 -16.54
N LEU A 97 -5.28 -38.47 -16.55
CA LEU A 97 -5.60 -37.62 -17.70
C LEU A 97 -4.33 -37.28 -18.46
N THR A 98 -4.32 -37.53 -19.77
CA THR A 98 -3.25 -37.17 -20.70
C THR A 98 -3.75 -36.12 -21.67
N LEU A 99 -3.01 -35.01 -21.77
CA LEU A 99 -3.23 -33.94 -22.72
C LEU A 99 -2.11 -33.96 -23.76
N THR A 100 -2.49 -34.00 -25.03
CA THR A 100 -1.59 -33.97 -26.18
C THR A 100 -1.92 -32.78 -27.06
N TYR A 101 -0.94 -31.90 -27.27
CA TYR A 101 -1.05 -30.73 -28.16
C TYR A 101 -0.03 -30.79 -29.30
N ASP A 102 -0.49 -31.04 -30.51
CA ASP A 102 0.34 -31.07 -31.72
C ASP A 102 0.32 -29.70 -32.42
N TRP A 103 1.49 -29.11 -32.64
CA TRP A 103 1.63 -27.78 -33.23
C TRP A 103 1.52 -27.78 -34.78
N GLY A 104 1.40 -28.95 -35.43
CA GLY A 104 1.21 -29.08 -36.88
C GLY A 104 2.42 -28.73 -37.74
N ARG A 105 3.63 -28.72 -37.16
CA ARG A 105 4.91 -28.43 -37.86
C ARG A 105 5.82 -29.65 -37.82
N GLN A 106 6.35 -30.05 -38.98
CA GLN A 106 7.14 -31.30 -39.14
C GLN A 106 8.41 -31.40 -38.27
N ASP A 107 8.93 -30.29 -37.75
CA ASP A 107 10.18 -30.25 -36.98
C ASP A 107 9.99 -30.07 -35.45
N MET A 108 8.75 -30.15 -34.92
CA MET A 108 8.50 -30.00 -33.48
C MET A 108 7.68 -31.15 -32.89
N PRO A 109 8.12 -31.76 -31.76
CA PRO A 109 7.36 -32.79 -31.09
C PRO A 109 6.07 -32.24 -30.46
N ALA A 110 5.03 -33.07 -30.41
CA ALA A 110 3.79 -32.73 -29.72
C ALA A 110 4.06 -32.54 -28.22
N LEU A 111 3.35 -31.59 -27.60
CA LEU A 111 3.37 -31.41 -26.16
C LEU A 111 2.46 -32.46 -25.53
N GLU A 112 3.05 -33.43 -24.84
CA GLU A 112 2.32 -34.43 -24.06
C GLU A 112 2.49 -34.16 -22.56
N ARG A 113 1.39 -34.26 -21.81
CA ARG A 113 1.34 -34.02 -20.38
C ARG A 113 0.33 -34.90 -19.69
N THR A 114 0.69 -35.44 -18.53
CA THR A 114 -0.12 -36.43 -17.82
C THR A 114 -0.26 -36.09 -16.34
N TRP A 115 -1.46 -36.22 -15.77
CA TRP A 115 -1.77 -35.95 -14.35
C TRP A 115 -2.77 -36.95 -13.77
N ARG A 116 -2.71 -37.17 -12.45
CA ARG A 116 -3.72 -37.95 -11.70
C ARG A 116 -4.74 -37.03 -11.06
N LEU A 117 -6.02 -37.35 -11.18
CA LEU A 117 -7.11 -36.62 -10.55
C LEU A 117 -7.14 -36.82 -9.02
N PRO A 118 -7.33 -35.76 -8.20
CA PRO A 118 -7.60 -35.90 -6.78
C PRO A 118 -8.97 -36.57 -6.55
N PRO A 119 -9.16 -37.31 -5.43
CA PRO A 119 -10.45 -37.94 -5.13
C PRO A 119 -11.51 -36.88 -4.84
N MET A 120 -12.66 -36.95 -5.53
CA MET A 120 -13.83 -36.12 -5.21
C MET A 120 -14.59 -36.79 -4.05
N GLU A 121 -14.63 -36.13 -2.91
CA GLU A 121 -15.55 -36.48 -1.83
C GLU A 121 -16.90 -35.82 -2.12
N ASP A 122 -17.83 -36.59 -2.68
CA ASP A 122 -19.25 -36.35 -2.53
C ASP A 122 -19.78 -37.34 -1.50
N MET A 123 -20.29 -36.82 -0.38
CA MET A 123 -21.23 -37.56 0.46
C MET A 123 -22.62 -37.08 0.05
N PRO A 124 -23.52 -37.96 -0.42
CA PRO A 124 -24.84 -38.02 0.22
C PRO A 124 -25.43 -39.46 0.15
N PRO A 125 -26.73 -39.66 0.43
CA PRO A 125 -27.31 -40.00 1.72
C PRO A 125 -27.86 -41.43 1.77
N GLU A 126 -28.00 -41.98 2.97
CA GLU A 126 -28.89 -43.10 3.33
C GLU A 126 -28.76 -44.45 2.57
N TRP A 127 -28.12 -45.39 3.27
CA TRP A 127 -28.50 -46.82 3.41
C TRP A 127 -28.58 -47.67 2.14
N LEU A 128 -27.60 -48.57 1.99
CA LEU A 128 -27.88 -49.97 1.65
C LEU A 128 -27.08 -50.86 2.61
N GLU A 129 -27.86 -51.51 3.46
CA GLU A 129 -27.52 -52.57 4.40
C GLU A 129 -26.95 -53.82 3.69
N ASP A 130 -26.62 -54.80 4.55
CA ASP A 130 -26.28 -56.20 4.33
C ASP A 130 -24.76 -56.49 4.31
N GLU A 131 -24.18 -57.29 5.21
CA GLU A 131 -24.74 -58.23 6.18
C GLU A 131 -23.64 -58.65 7.19
N GLN A 132 -24.06 -58.84 8.45
CA GLN A 132 -23.58 -59.82 9.44
C GLN A 132 -22.11 -59.67 9.94
N VAL A 133 -21.85 -59.63 11.25
CA VAL A 133 -22.24 -60.63 12.24
C VAL A 133 -22.47 -59.99 13.61
N GLU A 134 -23.62 -60.35 14.17
CA GLU A 134 -24.01 -60.21 15.56
C GLU A 134 -23.01 -60.90 16.51
N THR A 135 -22.81 -60.31 17.69
CA THR A 135 -22.99 -61.11 18.89
C THR A 135 -23.64 -60.25 19.96
N GLU A 136 -24.88 -60.66 20.23
CA GLU A 136 -25.77 -60.33 21.34
C GLU A 136 -25.07 -60.30 22.71
N GLN A 137 -25.42 -59.32 23.54
CA GLN A 137 -26.33 -59.49 24.69
C GLN A 137 -26.44 -58.14 25.42
N GLU A 138 -27.52 -57.39 25.26
CA GLU A 138 -28.81 -57.47 25.96
C GLU A 138 -28.73 -57.22 27.49
N GLY A 139 -29.34 -56.11 27.92
CA GLY A 139 -29.42 -55.68 29.30
C GLY A 139 -29.97 -54.25 29.47
N THR A 140 -31.14 -53.94 28.90
CA THR A 140 -32.05 -52.87 29.32
C THR A 140 -32.86 -53.32 30.56
N PRO A 141 -33.68 -52.49 31.26
CA PRO A 141 -33.99 -51.06 31.05
C PRO A 141 -34.08 -50.20 32.35
N GLU A 142 -34.47 -48.94 32.16
CA GLU A 142 -35.25 -48.09 33.09
C GLU A 142 -34.55 -47.51 34.33
N ASP A 143 -34.27 -46.20 34.31
CA ASP A 143 -35.28 -45.26 34.81
C ASP A 143 -35.00 -43.83 34.32
N GLU A 144 -36.05 -43.22 33.76
CA GLU A 144 -36.14 -41.80 33.50
C GLU A 144 -36.27 -41.05 34.83
N GLY A 145 -35.36 -40.11 35.07
CA GLY A 145 -35.53 -39.10 36.12
C GLY A 145 -34.28 -38.87 36.92
N ASP A 146 -33.30 -38.18 36.31
CA ASP A 146 -32.38 -37.24 36.99
C ASP A 146 -31.10 -37.07 36.16
N SER A 147 -31.13 -36.23 35.12
CA SER A 147 -29.90 -35.65 34.55
C SER A 147 -30.11 -34.34 33.75
N ALA A 148 -31.18 -33.60 34.04
CA ALA A 148 -31.27 -32.19 33.61
C ALA A 148 -30.30 -31.24 34.37
N LEU A 149 -29.42 -31.79 35.22
CA LEU A 149 -28.43 -31.05 36.02
C LEU A 149 -26.97 -31.47 35.79
N ALA A 150 -26.66 -32.26 34.75
CA ALA A 150 -25.30 -32.74 34.47
C ALA A 150 -24.54 -31.99 33.35
N PHE A 151 -24.99 -30.81 32.92
CA PHE A 151 -24.30 -30.02 31.87
C PHE A 151 -23.22 -29.07 32.36
N LEU A 152 -22.80 -29.14 33.62
CA LEU A 152 -21.68 -28.37 34.16
C LEU A 152 -20.61 -29.28 34.76
N SER A 153 -19.91 -29.99 33.89
CA SER A 153 -18.53 -30.40 34.15
C SER A 153 -17.80 -30.31 32.81
N PRO A 154 -16.89 -29.34 32.61
CA PRO A 154 -16.07 -29.32 31.42
C PRO A 154 -15.09 -30.50 31.51
N GLN A 155 -15.46 -31.63 30.93
CA GLN A 155 -14.49 -32.66 30.61
C GLN A 155 -13.52 -32.07 29.59
N GLN A 156 -12.31 -31.82 30.09
CA GLN A 156 -11.17 -31.27 29.36
C GLN A 156 -10.85 -32.15 28.15
N VAL A 157 -11.31 -31.75 26.96
CA VAL A 157 -10.56 -32.08 25.76
C VAL A 157 -9.22 -31.35 25.88
N PRO A 158 -8.07 -32.03 25.80
CA PRO A 158 -6.79 -31.37 25.94
C PRO A 158 -6.56 -30.43 24.75
N LEU A 159 -6.76 -29.11 24.94
CA LEU A 159 -6.21 -28.11 24.01
C LEU A 159 -4.72 -28.39 23.82
N SER A 160 -4.34 -28.66 22.58
CA SER A 160 -2.96 -28.92 22.19
C SER A 160 -2.14 -27.64 22.26
N VAL A 161 -1.24 -27.53 23.24
CA VAL A 161 -0.17 -26.52 23.25
C VAL A 161 0.96 -27.05 22.39
N GLN A 162 1.38 -26.29 21.38
CA GLN A 162 2.51 -26.65 20.53
C GLN A 162 3.65 -25.65 20.70
N VAL A 163 4.85 -26.13 21.02
CA VAL A 163 6.06 -25.32 21.05
C VAL A 163 6.48 -25.00 19.61
N ASP A 164 6.82 -23.74 19.34
CA ASP A 164 7.34 -23.35 18.03
C ASP A 164 8.76 -23.94 17.84
N PRO A 165 8.99 -24.75 16.79
CA PRO A 165 10.28 -25.43 16.61
C PRO A 165 11.41 -24.48 16.20
N GLU A 166 11.11 -23.35 15.58
CA GLU A 166 12.13 -22.35 15.22
C GLU A 166 12.41 -21.41 16.40
N ARG A 167 11.39 -21.19 17.24
CA ARG A 167 11.41 -20.30 18.40
C ARG A 167 10.80 -20.95 19.63
N PRO A 168 11.53 -21.86 20.29
CA PRO A 168 10.98 -22.62 21.42
C PRO A 168 10.47 -21.78 22.60
N GLU A 169 10.83 -20.49 22.67
CA GLU A 169 10.26 -19.50 23.58
C GLU A 169 8.80 -19.11 23.30
N LEU A 170 8.23 -19.50 22.16
CA LEU A 170 6.85 -19.21 21.73
C LEU A 170 5.99 -20.47 21.75
N LEU A 171 4.74 -20.29 22.19
CA LEU A 171 3.75 -21.35 22.32
C LEU A 171 2.54 -21.04 21.43
N TRP A 172 2.16 -22.00 20.59
CA TRP A 172 0.94 -21.96 19.78
C TRP A 172 -0.20 -22.62 20.56
N VAL A 173 -1.29 -21.88 20.74
CA VAL A 173 -2.49 -22.33 21.46
C VAL A 173 -3.75 -22.01 20.66
N SER A 174 -4.89 -22.60 21.02
CA SER A 174 -6.17 -22.25 20.38
C SER A 174 -6.50 -20.76 20.57
N ALA A 175 -7.01 -20.15 19.50
CA ALA A 175 -7.43 -18.75 19.50
C ALA A 175 -8.66 -18.50 20.40
N TYR A 176 -9.42 -19.54 20.74
CA TYR A 176 -10.63 -19.43 21.57
C TYR A 176 -10.38 -19.63 23.07
N ALA A 177 -9.17 -20.03 23.47
CA ALA A 177 -8.83 -20.25 24.88
C ALA A 177 -8.81 -18.95 25.69
N SER A 178 -9.45 -18.93 26.86
CA SER A 178 -9.43 -17.77 27.75
C SER A 178 -8.06 -17.58 28.42
N ARG A 179 -7.77 -16.39 28.94
CA ARG A 179 -6.49 -16.14 29.62
C ARG A 179 -6.35 -16.99 30.88
N GLU A 180 -7.44 -17.19 31.62
CA GLU A 180 -7.51 -17.99 32.84
C GLU A 180 -7.26 -19.47 32.53
N GLU A 181 -7.83 -19.96 31.43
CA GLU A 181 -7.60 -21.32 30.97
C GLU A 181 -6.13 -21.51 30.56
N LEU A 182 -5.57 -20.58 29.77
CA LEU A 182 -4.16 -20.59 29.40
C LEU A 182 -3.25 -20.51 30.63
N ALA A 183 -3.55 -19.66 31.60
CA ALA A 183 -2.79 -19.53 32.84
C ALA A 183 -2.82 -20.83 33.65
N SER A 184 -3.99 -21.44 33.81
CA SER A 184 -4.14 -22.73 34.47
C SER A 184 -3.36 -23.84 33.77
N ARG A 185 -3.33 -23.83 32.42
CA ARG A 185 -2.57 -24.80 31.62
C ARG A 185 -1.07 -24.58 31.68
N PHE A 186 -0.60 -23.35 31.58
CA PHE A 186 0.82 -23.03 31.56
C PHE A 186 1.48 -23.11 32.94
N PHE A 187 0.81 -22.63 33.98
CA PHE A 187 1.39 -22.46 35.32
C PHE A 187 0.70 -23.30 36.40
N GLY A 188 -0.46 -23.87 36.11
CA GLY A 188 -1.30 -24.54 37.13
C GLY A 188 -2.13 -23.61 37.97
N ASP A 189 -2.12 -22.31 37.68
CA ASP A 189 -2.84 -21.28 38.42
C ASP A 189 -3.59 -20.37 37.45
N ALA A 190 -4.93 -20.38 37.54
CA ALA A 190 -5.79 -19.53 36.72
C ALA A 190 -5.60 -18.03 37.03
N SER A 191 -5.03 -17.67 38.17
CA SER A 191 -4.75 -16.28 38.54
C SER A 191 -3.49 -15.70 37.86
N ALA A 192 -2.64 -16.56 37.28
CA ALA A 192 -1.41 -16.19 36.59
C ALA A 192 -1.64 -15.60 35.18
N VAL A 193 -2.81 -15.00 34.92
CA VAL A 193 -3.17 -14.38 33.63
C VAL A 193 -2.20 -13.27 33.21
N GLY A 194 -1.41 -12.73 34.12
CA GLY A 194 -0.38 -11.72 33.84
C GLY A 194 0.99 -12.26 33.43
N ALA A 195 1.22 -13.58 33.46
CA ALA A 195 2.55 -14.17 33.27
C ALA A 195 2.96 -14.41 31.80
N PHE A 196 2.09 -14.06 30.84
CA PHE A 196 2.32 -14.24 29.41
C PHE A 196 1.71 -13.12 28.57
N ASP A 197 2.18 -12.97 27.34
CA ASP A 197 1.71 -11.97 26.36
C ASP A 197 1.37 -12.64 25.03
N PHE A 198 0.37 -12.11 24.32
CA PHE A 198 0.04 -12.56 22.97
C PHE A 198 0.97 -11.88 21.96
N GLU A 199 1.50 -12.64 21.02
CA GLU A 199 2.38 -12.13 19.96
C GLU A 199 1.64 -12.15 18.62
N PRO A 200 1.51 -11.01 17.92
CA PRO A 200 0.87 -10.96 16.61
C PRO A 200 1.82 -11.56 15.55
N ARG A 201 1.70 -12.87 15.35
CA ARG A 201 2.49 -13.64 14.38
C ARG A 201 1.58 -14.54 13.53
N PRO A 202 1.79 -14.63 12.21
CA PRO A 202 1.05 -15.56 11.38
C PRO A 202 1.31 -17.01 11.81
N ALA A 203 0.26 -17.84 11.79
CA ALA A 203 0.39 -19.26 12.10
C ALA A 203 1.34 -19.96 11.09
N PRO A 204 2.09 -21.00 11.51
CA PRO A 204 2.95 -21.75 10.60
C PRO A 204 2.13 -22.33 9.44
N PRO A 205 2.68 -22.39 8.20
CA PRO A 205 1.97 -22.85 7.02
C PRO A 205 1.48 -24.31 7.08
N ASN A 206 1.96 -25.10 8.04
CA ASN A 206 1.59 -26.50 8.26
C ASN A 206 0.59 -26.69 9.41
N ALA A 207 -0.01 -25.62 9.94
CA ALA A 207 -1.02 -25.70 10.98
C ALA A 207 -2.40 -25.99 10.38
N GLU A 208 -2.65 -27.24 9.97
CA GLU A 208 -4.00 -27.71 9.63
C GLU A 208 -4.84 -27.82 10.92
N GLY A 209 -6.05 -27.23 10.94
CA GLY A 209 -7.00 -27.32 12.06
C GLY A 209 -7.51 -25.98 12.63
N GLU A 210 -7.99 -26.02 13.89
CA GLU A 210 -8.57 -24.88 14.62
C GLU A 210 -7.69 -23.61 14.59
N PRO A 211 -8.29 -22.40 14.58
CA PRO A 211 -7.52 -21.16 14.59
C PRO A 211 -6.64 -21.07 15.83
N ARG A 212 -5.38 -20.69 15.63
CA ARG A 212 -4.35 -20.62 16.68
C ARG A 212 -3.85 -19.20 16.89
N GLN A 213 -3.38 -18.93 18.10
CA GLN A 213 -2.70 -17.70 18.49
C GLN A 213 -1.34 -18.01 19.13
N CYS A 214 -0.40 -17.09 18.97
CA CYS A 214 0.96 -17.21 19.51
C CYS A 214 1.06 -16.54 20.87
N VAL A 215 1.71 -17.21 21.83
CA VAL A 215 1.91 -16.75 23.19
C VAL A 215 3.40 -16.77 23.54
N ARG A 216 3.87 -15.68 24.15
CA ARG A 216 5.18 -15.57 24.79
C ARG A 216 5.01 -15.61 26.31
N VAL A 217 5.68 -16.54 26.96
CA VAL A 217 5.74 -16.61 28.43
C VAL A 217 6.84 -15.67 28.93
N ARG A 218 6.56 -14.85 29.95
CA ARG A 218 7.53 -13.86 30.46
C ARG A 218 8.67 -14.49 31.24
N GLN A 219 8.36 -15.55 31.99
CA GLN A 219 9.33 -16.33 32.75
C GLN A 219 9.15 -17.81 32.37
N PRO A 220 9.85 -18.30 31.33
CA PRO A 220 9.68 -19.68 30.88
C PRO A 220 9.95 -20.72 31.98
N SER A 221 10.77 -20.39 32.98
CA SER A 221 11.05 -21.24 34.15
C SER A 221 9.85 -21.47 35.06
N SER A 222 8.80 -20.64 35.01
CA SER A 222 7.58 -20.83 35.79
C SER A 222 6.56 -21.76 35.13
N LEU A 223 6.82 -22.20 33.89
CA LEU A 223 5.99 -23.18 33.20
C LEU A 223 5.92 -24.49 33.99
N ARG A 224 4.78 -25.19 33.86
CA ARG A 224 4.63 -26.56 34.36
C ARG A 224 5.76 -27.46 33.86
N PRO A 225 6.26 -28.40 34.69
CA PRO A 225 7.42 -29.22 34.35
C PRO A 225 7.31 -29.94 33.00
N GLU A 226 6.13 -30.42 32.63
CA GLU A 226 5.89 -31.15 31.38
C GLU A 226 6.06 -30.25 30.15
N LEU A 227 5.53 -29.03 30.22
CA LEU A 227 5.63 -28.05 29.13
C LEU A 227 7.03 -27.45 29.05
N LEU A 228 7.65 -27.17 30.20
CA LEU A 228 9.05 -26.75 30.26
C LEU A 228 9.98 -27.81 29.64
N ALA A 229 9.71 -29.10 29.86
CA ALA A 229 10.47 -30.19 29.24
C ALA A 229 10.35 -30.20 27.71
N GLN A 230 9.15 -29.91 27.16
CA GLN A 230 8.96 -29.78 25.70
C GLN A 230 9.74 -28.59 25.13
N VAL A 231 9.70 -27.44 25.83
CA VAL A 231 10.49 -26.26 25.46
C VAL A 231 11.98 -26.57 25.46
N ARG A 232 12.50 -27.23 26.51
CA ARG A 232 13.91 -27.67 26.59
C ARG A 232 14.28 -28.63 25.45
N GLY A 233 13.44 -29.63 25.16
CA GLY A 233 13.69 -30.56 24.05
C GLY A 233 13.79 -29.85 22.69
N ALA A 234 12.91 -28.86 22.44
CA ALA A 234 12.99 -28.05 21.22
C ALA A 234 14.23 -27.13 21.20
N LEU A 235 14.64 -26.58 22.36
CA LEU A 235 15.87 -25.82 22.50
C LEU A 235 17.13 -26.66 22.25
N ASP A 236 17.18 -27.91 22.72
CA ASP A 236 18.30 -28.82 22.52
C ASP A 236 18.52 -29.13 21.03
N GLU A 237 17.44 -29.49 20.30
CA GLU A 237 17.50 -29.75 18.87
C GLU A 237 17.89 -28.50 18.07
N ARG A 238 17.38 -27.33 18.48
CA ARG A 238 17.74 -26.06 17.86
C ARG A 238 19.20 -25.70 18.12
N LEU A 239 19.69 -25.90 19.34
CA LEU A 239 21.09 -25.65 19.71
C LEU A 239 22.03 -26.53 18.89
N LYS A 240 21.70 -27.83 18.73
CA LYS A 240 22.47 -28.76 17.90
C LYS A 240 22.55 -28.30 16.44
N THR A 241 21.43 -27.85 15.88
CA THR A 241 21.35 -27.33 14.52
C THR A 241 22.21 -26.07 14.34
N ASP A 242 22.03 -25.08 15.23
CA ASP A 242 22.77 -23.82 15.16
C ASP A 242 24.26 -23.99 15.47
N ASN A 243 24.64 -24.91 16.37
CA ASN A 243 26.05 -25.26 16.62
C ASN A 243 26.71 -25.85 15.37
N THR A 244 26.02 -26.76 14.67
CA THR A 244 26.53 -27.38 13.44
C THR A 244 26.75 -26.31 12.36
N TRP A 245 25.77 -25.42 12.19
CA TRP A 245 25.86 -24.30 11.26
C TRP A 245 27.02 -23.35 11.62
N SER A 246 27.14 -22.95 12.88
CA SER A 246 28.20 -22.03 13.34
C SER A 246 29.59 -22.61 13.15
N ARG A 247 29.78 -23.91 13.44
CA ARG A 247 31.06 -24.59 13.20
C ARG A 247 31.42 -24.64 11.72
N ALA A 248 30.46 -24.89 10.84
CA ALA A 248 30.69 -24.90 9.40
C ALA A 248 31.17 -23.53 8.90
N TRP A 249 30.54 -22.44 9.37
CA TRP A 249 30.94 -21.07 9.03
C TRP A 249 32.31 -20.68 9.60
N LEU A 250 32.60 -21.08 10.84
CA LEU A 250 33.88 -20.78 11.49
C LEU A 250 35.04 -21.66 11.02
N SER A 251 34.75 -22.75 10.28
CA SER A 251 35.76 -23.58 9.63
C SER A 251 36.24 -22.98 8.29
N ALA A 252 35.56 -21.96 7.77
CA ALA A 252 35.98 -21.24 6.58
C ALA A 252 37.24 -20.39 6.84
N GLN A 253 38.04 -20.15 5.81
CA GLN A 253 39.34 -19.48 5.91
C GLN A 253 39.26 -18.02 6.41
N SER A 254 38.11 -17.37 6.21
CA SER A 254 37.73 -16.09 6.80
C SER A 254 36.20 -15.99 6.88
N VAL A 255 35.70 -15.30 7.91
CA VAL A 255 34.27 -14.95 8.04
C VAL A 255 34.08 -13.59 7.38
N ASP A 256 33.26 -13.52 6.33
CA ASP A 256 32.91 -12.25 5.71
C ASP A 256 31.93 -11.45 6.59
N ARG A 257 31.71 -10.17 6.25
CA ARG A 257 30.83 -9.31 7.06
C ARG A 257 29.40 -9.88 7.22
N PRO A 258 28.73 -10.38 6.17
CA PRO A 258 27.43 -11.05 6.31
C PRO A 258 27.47 -12.27 7.24
N GLY A 259 28.50 -13.12 7.12
CA GLY A 259 28.69 -14.25 8.01
C GLY A 259 28.89 -13.84 9.46
N ALA A 260 29.65 -12.76 9.71
CA ALA A 260 29.84 -12.21 11.05
C ALA A 260 28.54 -11.64 11.62
N GLU A 261 27.76 -10.90 10.82
CA GLU A 261 26.45 -10.38 11.20
C GLU A 261 25.46 -11.51 11.52
N ALA A 262 25.47 -12.60 10.75
CA ALA A 262 24.62 -13.79 10.98
C ALA A 262 25.03 -14.61 12.22
N LEU A 263 26.33 -14.63 12.58
CA LEU A 263 26.81 -15.21 13.84
C LEU A 263 26.41 -14.34 15.03
N VAL A 264 26.51 -13.01 14.89
CA VAL A 264 26.08 -12.05 15.92
C VAL A 264 24.59 -12.16 16.17
N GLU A 265 23.76 -12.23 15.12
CA GLU A 265 22.31 -12.44 15.25
C GLU A 265 22.00 -13.73 16.03
N ARG A 266 22.61 -14.87 15.67
CA ARG A 266 22.42 -16.13 16.40
C ARG A 266 22.86 -16.03 17.86
N GLY A 267 23.99 -15.38 18.12
CA GLY A 267 24.44 -15.11 19.47
C GLY A 267 23.44 -14.28 20.27
N LEU A 268 22.86 -13.22 19.67
CA LEU A 268 21.81 -12.41 20.28
C LEU A 268 20.49 -13.18 20.48
N ARG A 269 20.16 -14.10 19.57
CA ARG A 269 19.01 -15.00 19.71
C ARG A 269 19.17 -15.93 20.90
N TRP A 270 20.34 -16.57 21.03
CA TRP A 270 20.65 -17.41 22.19
C TRP A 270 20.77 -16.60 23.47
N SER A 271 21.20 -15.34 23.42
CA SER A 271 21.24 -14.48 24.59
C SER A 271 19.85 -14.18 25.17
N GLN A 272 18.78 -14.21 24.37
CA GLN A 272 17.41 -14.10 24.88
C GLN A 272 16.99 -15.32 25.73
N ARG A 273 17.76 -16.42 25.68
CA ARG A 273 17.46 -17.70 26.34
C ARG A 273 18.41 -17.98 27.51
N SER A 274 19.14 -16.96 27.98
CA SER A 274 20.11 -17.07 29.08
C SER A 274 19.48 -17.51 30.40
N GLU A 275 18.19 -17.21 30.62
CA GLU A 275 17.46 -17.53 31.86
C GLU A 275 16.91 -18.97 31.89
N ILE A 276 17.04 -19.73 30.79
CA ILE A 276 16.57 -21.12 30.71
C ILE A 276 17.78 -22.06 30.88
N PRO A 277 17.85 -22.82 31.99
CA PRO A 277 18.88 -23.82 32.15
C PRO A 277 18.56 -25.08 31.33
N ASP A 278 19.61 -25.61 30.69
CA ASP A 278 19.63 -26.90 30.02
C ASP A 278 19.61 -28.08 31.01
N GLY A 279 19.65 -29.32 30.50
CA GLY A 279 19.62 -30.53 31.32
C GLY A 279 20.80 -30.67 32.31
N SER A 280 21.86 -29.88 32.16
CA SER A 280 23.02 -29.83 33.06
C SER A 280 22.97 -28.67 34.07
N GLY A 281 21.93 -27.83 33.99
CA GLY A 281 21.80 -26.61 34.80
C GLY A 281 22.55 -25.41 34.23
N GLN A 282 23.16 -25.52 33.04
CA GLN A 282 23.86 -24.43 32.36
C GLN A 282 22.90 -23.63 31.46
N SER A 283 23.10 -22.32 31.29
CA SER A 283 22.27 -21.56 30.36
C SER A 283 22.50 -21.98 28.90
N TYR A 284 21.43 -22.03 28.10
CA TYR A 284 21.57 -22.30 26.65
C TYR A 284 22.47 -21.30 25.93
N PHE A 285 22.52 -20.06 26.42
CA PHE A 285 23.43 -19.04 25.90
C PHE A 285 24.89 -19.43 26.14
N ASP A 286 25.25 -19.82 27.36
CA ASP A 286 26.62 -20.24 27.68
C ASP A 286 27.01 -21.51 26.94
N SER A 287 26.07 -22.44 26.76
CA SER A 287 26.26 -23.67 25.99
C SER A 287 26.52 -23.37 24.50
N TYR A 288 25.84 -22.36 23.93
CA TYR A 288 26.15 -21.86 22.58
C TYR A 288 27.52 -21.17 22.51
N LEU A 289 27.84 -20.29 23.47
CA LEU A 289 29.13 -19.59 23.53
C LEU A 289 30.31 -20.57 23.65
N GLN A 290 30.13 -21.68 24.36
CA GLN A 290 31.13 -22.75 24.46
C GLN A 290 31.45 -23.37 23.09
N THR A 291 30.48 -23.45 22.18
CA THR A 291 30.74 -23.86 20.80
C THR A 291 31.60 -22.85 20.06
N LEU A 292 31.48 -21.55 20.35
CA LEU A 292 32.28 -20.51 19.68
C LEU A 292 33.68 -20.31 20.32
N ALA A 293 33.87 -20.80 21.55
CA ALA A 293 35.08 -20.59 22.36
C ALA A 293 36.41 -20.97 21.70
N PRO A 294 36.54 -22.09 20.97
CA PRO A 294 37.81 -22.45 20.32
C PRO A 294 38.33 -21.38 19.34
N TRP A 295 37.43 -20.61 18.73
CA TRP A 295 37.77 -19.54 17.79
C TRP A 295 38.03 -18.19 18.47
N ARG A 296 37.49 -17.99 19.67
CA ARG A 296 37.85 -16.87 20.55
C ARG A 296 39.30 -17.01 21.04
N ASP A 297 39.68 -18.23 21.40
CA ASP A 297 40.98 -18.53 22.03
C ASP A 297 42.12 -18.77 21.01
N ALA A 298 41.78 -18.85 19.72
CA ALA A 298 42.75 -18.99 18.64
C ALA A 298 43.59 -17.70 18.48
N LYS A 299 44.92 -17.82 18.56
CA LYS A 299 45.84 -16.69 18.30
C LYS A 299 45.63 -16.15 16.87
N PRO A 300 45.53 -14.82 16.66
CA PRO A 300 45.51 -14.24 15.32
C PRO A 300 46.76 -14.67 14.54
N ARG A 301 46.59 -15.36 13.41
CA ARG A 301 47.73 -15.73 12.56
C ARG A 301 48.32 -14.47 11.94
N GLY A 302 49.46 -14.00 12.44
CA GLY A 302 50.28 -12.95 11.80
C GLY A 302 50.79 -11.81 12.67
N LEU A 303 50.51 -11.77 13.98
CA LEU A 303 51.07 -10.75 14.88
C LEU A 303 52.01 -11.40 15.90
N LEU A 304 53.31 -11.13 15.75
CA LEU A 304 54.34 -11.42 16.74
C LEU A 304 54.25 -10.38 17.86
N GLY A 305 53.55 -10.73 18.94
CA GLY A 305 53.50 -9.96 20.17
C GLY A 305 52.57 -10.61 21.19
N ASP A 306 53.05 -10.79 22.43
CA ASP A 306 52.27 -11.33 23.55
C ASP A 306 51.23 -10.32 24.07
N SER A 307 50.26 -9.94 23.24
CA SER A 307 49.04 -9.27 23.74
C SER A 307 47.93 -10.30 23.88
N LEU A 308 47.56 -10.54 25.14
CA LEU A 308 46.45 -11.37 25.65
C LEU A 308 45.38 -11.70 24.59
N ALA A 309 45.25 -12.97 24.24
CA ALA A 309 44.08 -13.49 23.56
C ALA A 309 42.88 -13.31 24.50
N GLN A 310 41.95 -12.38 24.22
CA GLN A 310 40.72 -12.23 25.01
C GLN A 310 39.68 -11.26 24.40
N ASP A 311 39.33 -11.38 23.11
CA ASP A 311 38.03 -10.85 22.68
C ASP A 311 37.58 -11.42 21.33
N TRP A 312 36.27 -11.32 21.05
CA TRP A 312 35.55 -11.84 19.88
C TRP A 312 35.94 -11.17 18.54
N HIS A 313 37.22 -10.89 18.34
CA HIS A 313 37.80 -10.11 17.24
C HIS A 313 37.57 -10.71 15.85
N PHE A 314 37.35 -12.02 15.74
CA PHE A 314 37.04 -12.67 14.46
C PHE A 314 35.72 -12.17 13.84
N LEU A 315 34.85 -11.55 14.64
CA LEU A 315 33.61 -10.91 14.18
C LEU A 315 33.81 -9.44 13.74
N GLY A 316 35.02 -8.89 13.88
CA GLY A 316 35.36 -7.52 13.50
C GLY A 316 34.50 -6.46 14.18
N GLU A 317 34.15 -5.40 13.42
CA GLU A 317 33.28 -4.30 13.89
C GLU A 317 31.86 -4.75 14.24
N ALA A 318 31.39 -5.89 13.72
CA ALA A 318 30.06 -6.42 14.01
C ALA A 318 29.93 -7.02 15.43
N SER A 319 31.05 -7.19 16.15
CA SER A 319 31.12 -7.89 17.44
C SER A 319 30.47 -7.17 18.63
N GLU A 320 30.29 -5.85 18.55
CA GLU A 320 29.83 -5.02 19.67
C GLU A 320 28.51 -5.52 20.32
N PRO A 321 27.43 -5.83 19.57
CA PRO A 321 26.17 -6.29 20.16
C PRO A 321 26.33 -7.60 20.94
N LEU A 322 27.11 -8.53 20.40
CA LEU A 322 27.35 -9.82 21.05
C LEU A 322 28.19 -9.64 22.32
N ARG A 323 29.23 -8.79 22.28
CA ARG A 323 30.04 -8.48 23.48
C ARG A 323 29.20 -7.86 24.59
N LYS A 324 28.31 -6.92 24.25
CA LYS A 324 27.36 -6.33 25.19
C LYS A 324 26.40 -7.38 25.77
N ALA A 325 25.84 -8.25 24.94
CA ALA A 325 24.97 -9.33 25.41
C ALA A 325 25.70 -10.34 26.33
N ILE A 326 26.96 -10.68 26.03
CA ILE A 326 27.77 -11.55 26.90
C ILE A 326 28.02 -10.87 28.24
N ALA A 327 28.45 -9.60 28.23
CA ALA A 327 28.69 -8.84 29.45
C ALA A 327 27.46 -8.74 30.37
N LEU A 328 26.26 -8.66 29.78
CA LEU A 328 25.00 -8.52 30.52
C LEU A 328 24.32 -9.84 30.89
N ARG A 329 24.61 -10.95 30.19
CA ARG A 329 23.77 -12.17 30.26
C ARG A 329 24.51 -13.48 30.49
N SER A 330 25.83 -13.50 30.34
CA SER A 330 26.61 -14.73 30.55
C SER A 330 27.14 -14.77 31.98
N GLU A 331 26.86 -15.86 32.69
CA GLU A 331 27.42 -16.08 34.04
C GLU A 331 28.85 -16.65 33.97
N ARG A 332 29.18 -17.33 32.86
CA ARG A 332 30.44 -18.06 32.68
C ARG A 332 31.49 -17.29 31.88
N TRP A 333 31.08 -16.49 30.89
CA TRP A 333 31.98 -15.83 29.95
C TRP A 333 32.05 -14.34 30.24
N LYS A 334 33.27 -13.81 30.46
CA LYS A 334 33.52 -12.37 30.62
C LYS A 334 34.11 -11.77 29.35
N THR A 335 33.81 -10.50 29.07
CA THR A 335 34.40 -9.74 27.96
C THR A 335 35.10 -8.48 28.46
N SER A 336 35.97 -7.89 27.65
CA SER A 336 36.62 -6.61 27.96
C SER A 336 35.69 -5.40 27.77
N TYR A 337 34.48 -5.63 27.21
CA TYR A 337 33.50 -4.60 26.93
C TYR A 337 32.97 -4.01 28.24
N THR A 338 33.30 -2.74 28.49
CA THR A 338 32.71 -1.98 29.58
C THR A 338 31.38 -1.43 29.09
N VAL A 339 30.28 -1.81 29.74
CA VAL A 339 28.95 -1.27 29.47
C VAL A 339 28.95 0.20 29.92
N THR A 340 29.25 1.11 29.00
CA THR A 340 29.39 2.55 29.30
C THR A 340 28.07 3.22 29.66
N ASP A 341 26.95 2.56 29.38
CA ASP A 341 25.60 2.93 29.77
C ASP A 341 25.15 2.26 31.09
N GLY A 342 26.07 1.65 31.87
CA GLY A 342 25.81 1.11 33.22
C GLY A 342 25.50 2.16 34.30
N SER A 343 25.00 3.34 33.93
CA SER A 343 24.33 4.25 34.85
C SER A 343 23.02 3.59 35.32
N PRO A 344 22.55 3.79 36.57
CA PRO A 344 21.25 3.29 36.99
C PRO A 344 20.12 3.79 36.06
N VAL A 345 20.35 4.89 35.32
CA VAL A 345 19.45 5.42 34.29
C VAL A 345 20.19 5.51 32.96
N LEU A 346 19.67 4.82 31.94
CA LEU A 346 20.11 4.92 30.55
C LEU A 346 19.77 6.29 29.94
N SER A 347 20.61 6.79 29.04
CA SER A 347 20.50 8.10 28.41
C SER A 347 19.80 8.05 27.04
N PRO A 348 19.16 9.16 26.60
CA PRO A 348 18.71 9.30 25.22
C PRO A 348 19.84 9.05 24.22
N GLY A 349 19.58 8.22 23.21
CA GLY A 349 20.53 7.78 22.18
C GLY A 349 21.16 6.40 22.43
N ASP A 350 21.08 5.90 23.66
CA ASP A 350 21.62 4.58 24.01
C ASP A 350 20.92 3.46 23.24
N VAL A 351 21.70 2.50 22.76
CA VAL A 351 21.19 1.35 22.00
C VAL A 351 20.87 0.21 22.97
N VAL A 352 19.61 -0.16 23.02
CA VAL A 352 19.07 -1.17 23.96
C VAL A 352 18.72 -2.51 23.30
N GLY A 353 18.65 -2.52 21.98
CA GLY A 353 18.39 -3.73 21.22
C GLY A 353 18.47 -3.51 19.72
N ARG A 354 18.14 -4.57 18.97
CA ARG A 354 18.08 -4.57 17.51
C ARG A 354 16.87 -5.33 17.02
N PHE A 355 16.29 -4.83 15.92
CA PHE A 355 15.31 -5.55 15.13
C PHE A 355 16.00 -6.18 13.92
N TYR A 356 15.77 -7.47 13.67
CA TYR A 356 16.29 -8.20 12.51
C TYR A 356 15.14 -8.58 11.57
N PHE A 357 15.31 -8.29 10.29
CA PHE A 357 14.39 -8.71 9.24
C PHE A 357 14.70 -10.13 8.78
N PRO A 358 13.73 -10.83 8.14
CA PRO A 358 13.95 -12.16 7.57
C PRO A 358 15.08 -12.24 6.53
N ASP A 359 15.42 -11.11 5.90
CA ASP A 359 16.52 -11.01 4.93
C ASP A 359 17.92 -10.87 5.58
N GLY A 360 17.98 -10.89 6.92
CA GLY A 360 19.20 -10.75 7.72
C GLY A 360 19.63 -9.31 7.98
N SER A 361 18.96 -8.30 7.41
CA SER A 361 19.23 -6.90 7.71
C SER A 361 18.75 -6.54 9.12
N SER A 362 19.33 -5.52 9.76
CA SER A 362 18.94 -5.11 11.11
C SER A 362 18.91 -3.60 11.33
N ILE A 363 18.08 -3.16 12.29
CA ILE A 363 17.92 -1.78 12.72
C ILE A 363 18.18 -1.68 14.24
N GLN A 364 18.88 -0.64 14.66
CA GLN A 364 19.09 -0.34 16.08
C GLN A 364 17.84 0.27 16.71
N VAL A 365 17.54 -0.19 17.92
CA VAL A 365 16.51 0.42 18.80
C VAL A 365 17.23 1.34 19.78
N GLN A 366 16.90 2.63 19.72
CA GLN A 366 17.52 3.67 20.53
C GLN A 366 16.53 4.30 21.50
N LEU A 367 17.00 4.60 22.71
CA LEU A 367 16.21 5.34 23.69
C LEU A 367 16.04 6.80 23.26
N GLN A 368 14.86 7.35 23.53
CA GLN A 368 14.56 8.76 23.27
C GLN A 368 14.39 9.55 24.57
N GLU A 369 13.63 8.99 25.52
CA GLU A 369 13.15 9.71 26.69
C GLU A 369 12.82 8.70 27.80
N LEU A 370 13.20 9.01 29.04
CA LEU A 370 12.75 8.28 30.23
C LEU A 370 11.32 8.73 30.58
N LEU A 371 10.39 7.80 30.61
CA LEU A 371 8.97 8.05 30.87
C LEU A 371 8.60 7.83 32.34
N THR A 372 9.17 6.80 32.97
CA THR A 372 8.85 6.45 34.37
C THR A 372 9.97 5.64 35.01
N SER A 373 10.03 5.66 36.35
CA SER A 373 10.89 4.80 37.16
C SER A 373 10.11 4.33 38.38
N GLU A 374 9.90 3.03 38.49
CA GLU A 374 9.05 2.41 39.50
C GLU A 374 9.78 1.28 40.24
N SER A 375 9.22 0.88 41.38
CA SER A 375 9.77 -0.19 42.22
C SER A 375 9.44 -1.60 41.74
N SER A 376 8.55 -1.76 40.75
CA SER A 376 8.23 -3.08 40.17
C SER A 376 7.87 -2.97 38.69
N LEU A 377 8.02 -4.08 37.97
CA LEU A 377 7.71 -4.19 36.54
C LEU A 377 6.24 -3.83 36.30
N GLU A 378 5.33 -4.35 37.12
CA GLU A 378 3.89 -4.16 36.95
C GLU A 378 3.50 -2.68 37.09
N ARG A 379 4.14 -1.95 38.00
CA ARG A 379 3.92 -0.50 38.17
C ARG A 379 4.47 0.30 37.00
N ALA A 380 5.70 0.00 36.57
CA ALA A 380 6.32 0.66 35.42
C ALA A 380 5.47 0.45 34.16
N GLU A 381 5.03 -0.79 33.96
CA GLU A 381 4.18 -1.17 32.85
C GLU A 381 2.83 -0.47 32.87
N LEU A 382 2.15 -0.46 34.02
CA LEU A 382 0.87 0.20 34.16
C LEU A 382 0.96 1.69 33.82
N ARG A 383 2.02 2.39 34.26
CA ARG A 383 2.24 3.79 33.89
C ARG A 383 2.54 3.95 32.41
N VAL A 384 3.48 3.18 31.85
CA VAL A 384 3.89 3.31 30.44
C VAL A 384 2.73 3.10 29.48
N ARG A 385 1.88 2.08 29.72
CA ARG A 385 0.73 1.77 28.85
C ARG A 385 -0.34 2.86 28.84
N ASN A 386 -0.46 3.61 29.93
CA ASN A 386 -1.51 4.62 30.11
C ASN A 386 -1.02 6.07 29.91
N LEU A 387 0.20 6.27 29.40
CA LEU A 387 0.71 7.61 29.10
C LEU A 387 0.09 8.17 27.81
N PRO A 388 -0.25 9.47 27.76
CA PRO A 388 -0.94 10.12 26.62
C PRO A 388 -0.16 10.15 25.29
N HIS A 389 0.99 9.48 25.17
CA HIS A 389 1.93 9.64 24.06
C HIS A 389 2.11 8.32 23.30
N ARG A 390 1.87 8.34 21.99
CA ARG A 390 1.91 7.16 21.13
C ARG A 390 3.26 7.01 20.45
N GLY A 391 4.01 6.05 20.94
CA GLY A 391 5.28 5.61 20.37
C GLY A 391 5.64 4.23 20.92
N SER A 392 6.60 3.58 20.28
CA SER A 392 7.16 2.33 20.79
C SER A 392 7.81 2.59 22.14
N CYS A 393 7.55 1.73 23.13
CA CYS A 393 8.11 1.86 24.46
C CYS A 393 8.81 0.57 24.90
N VAL A 394 9.85 0.70 25.72
CA VAL A 394 10.52 -0.43 26.37
C VAL A 394 10.54 -0.21 27.88
N ILE A 395 10.48 -1.28 28.65
CA ILE A 395 10.69 -1.27 30.09
C ILE A 395 11.93 -2.12 30.37
N ILE A 396 12.90 -1.51 31.05
CA ILE A 396 14.21 -2.11 31.30
C ILE A 396 14.42 -2.16 32.82
N PRO A 397 14.84 -3.30 33.39
CA PRO A 397 15.26 -3.38 34.78
C PRO A 397 16.61 -2.68 34.97
N GLY A 398 16.73 -1.85 36.00
CA GLY A 398 17.98 -1.24 36.41
C GLY A 398 18.70 -2.08 37.46
N GLU A 399 20.02 -1.85 37.60
CA GLU A 399 20.85 -2.50 38.64
C GLU A 399 20.43 -2.14 40.07
N ASP A 400 19.70 -1.03 40.24
CA ASP A 400 19.17 -0.55 41.52
C ASP A 400 17.79 -1.13 41.86
N GLU A 401 17.44 -2.29 41.29
CA GLU A 401 16.16 -2.99 41.46
C GLU A 401 14.92 -2.18 41.02
N ARG A 402 15.10 -1.05 40.33
CA ARG A 402 14.01 -0.24 39.79
C ARG A 402 13.75 -0.56 38.33
N TRP A 403 12.48 -0.49 37.93
CA TRP A 403 12.02 -0.70 36.57
C TRP A 403 11.77 0.63 35.89
N ARG A 404 12.35 0.82 34.70
CA ARG A 404 12.30 2.10 33.98
C ARG A 404 11.65 1.95 32.63
N GLY A 405 10.62 2.75 32.38
CA GLY A 405 9.96 2.85 31.09
C GLY A 405 10.58 3.93 30.24
N TYR A 406 10.89 3.63 28.99
CA TYR A 406 11.48 4.54 28.02
C TYR A 406 10.69 4.56 26.73
N ARG A 407 10.65 5.73 26.07
CA ARG A 407 10.29 5.82 24.65
C ARG A 407 11.47 5.39 23.80
N VAL A 408 11.20 4.65 22.74
CA VAL A 408 12.22 4.23 21.76
C VAL A 408 11.86 4.67 20.35
N TYR A 409 12.90 4.84 19.53
CA TYR A 409 12.76 5.01 18.09
C TYR A 409 13.68 4.05 17.34
N PHE A 410 13.31 3.75 16.10
CA PHE A 410 14.07 2.91 15.20
C PHE A 410 14.93 3.79 14.30
N ARG A 411 16.24 3.55 14.26
CA ARG A 411 17.14 4.34 13.41
C ARG A 411 17.04 3.89 11.95
N LEU A 412 16.03 4.40 11.24
CA LEU A 412 15.77 4.07 9.84
C LEU A 412 16.74 4.81 8.91
N SER A 413 17.33 4.09 7.96
CA SER A 413 17.97 4.73 6.81
C SER A 413 16.92 5.03 5.73
N ALA A 414 17.15 6.03 4.87
CA ALA A 414 16.17 6.42 3.85
C ALA A 414 15.84 5.23 2.92
N GLY A 415 14.56 4.80 2.93
CA GLY A 415 14.08 3.64 2.17
C GLY A 415 14.20 2.29 2.89
N ALA A 416 14.63 2.27 4.16
CA ALA A 416 14.58 1.06 4.99
C ALA A 416 13.13 0.72 5.39
N PRO A 417 12.77 -0.57 5.42
CA PRO A 417 11.48 -1.00 5.92
C PRO A 417 11.25 -0.58 7.37
N GLU A 418 10.01 -0.26 7.73
CA GLU A 418 9.62 0.08 9.10
C GLU A 418 9.46 -1.21 9.92
N PRO A 419 10.22 -1.42 11.01
CA PRO A 419 10.21 -2.67 11.78
C PRO A 419 8.82 -3.22 12.13
N LEU A 420 7.92 -2.33 12.55
CA LEU A 420 6.58 -2.71 12.99
C LEU A 420 5.65 -3.16 11.85
N ALA A 421 5.99 -2.86 10.59
CA ALA A 421 5.25 -3.33 9.41
C ALA A 421 5.68 -4.75 8.98
N HIS A 422 6.66 -5.37 9.64
CA HIS A 422 7.19 -6.69 9.33
C HIS A 422 7.02 -7.65 10.51
N PRO A 423 5.83 -8.28 10.67
CA PRO A 423 5.56 -9.18 11.80
C PRO A 423 6.45 -10.42 11.85
N GLU A 424 7.08 -10.73 10.72
CA GLU A 424 8.04 -11.85 10.56
C GLU A 424 9.41 -11.56 11.22
N GLY A 425 9.74 -10.30 11.46
CA GLY A 425 11.04 -9.88 12.01
C GLY A 425 11.09 -9.91 13.54
N ASP A 426 12.32 -9.83 14.08
CA ASP A 426 12.60 -10.19 15.47
C ASP A 426 13.37 -9.13 16.25
N PHE A 427 12.89 -8.83 17.45
CA PHE A 427 13.61 -8.01 18.42
C PHE A 427 14.52 -8.86 19.29
N TYR A 428 15.80 -8.47 19.37
CA TYR A 428 16.76 -8.99 20.33
C TYR A 428 17.24 -7.87 21.25
N TRP A 429 16.97 -8.02 22.54
CA TRP A 429 17.23 -7.02 23.57
C TRP A 429 18.56 -7.31 24.28
N TYR A 430 19.35 -6.27 24.53
CA TYR A 430 20.62 -6.45 25.23
C TYR A 430 20.40 -6.70 26.72
N TYR A 431 19.48 -5.95 27.33
CA TYR A 431 19.15 -6.02 28.75
C TYR A 431 18.17 -7.16 29.05
N PRO A 432 18.50 -8.10 29.97
CA PRO A 432 17.58 -9.11 30.49
C PRO A 432 16.26 -8.51 30.98
N GLY A 433 15.16 -9.28 30.89
CA GLY A 433 13.85 -8.82 31.34
C GLY A 433 13.25 -7.61 30.58
N THR A 434 13.85 -7.17 29.46
CA THR A 434 13.30 -6.03 28.69
C THR A 434 11.92 -6.38 28.14
N LEU A 435 10.92 -5.57 28.49
CA LEU A 435 9.57 -5.67 27.96
C LEU A 435 9.35 -4.62 26.87
N PHE A 436 8.83 -5.04 25.73
CA PHE A 436 8.48 -4.15 24.62
C PHE A 436 6.97 -3.94 24.55
N ILE A 437 6.55 -2.69 24.37
CA ILE A 437 5.15 -2.30 24.20
C ILE A 437 5.03 -1.59 22.85
N ARG A 438 4.36 -2.24 21.88
CA ARG A 438 4.14 -1.64 20.56
C ARG A 438 3.09 -0.54 20.67
N PRO A 439 3.11 0.43 19.74
CA PRO A 439 2.00 1.37 19.60
C PRO A 439 0.69 0.59 19.37
N GLY A 440 -0.30 0.81 20.22
CA GLY A 440 -1.59 0.13 20.10
C GLY A 440 -1.66 -1.29 20.68
N ASP A 441 -0.62 -1.77 21.36
CA ASP A 441 -0.69 -3.00 22.15
C ASP A 441 -1.48 -2.75 23.44
N TRP A 442 -2.75 -3.12 23.45
CA TRP A 442 -3.63 -3.05 24.62
C TRP A 442 -3.71 -4.41 25.31
N ARG A 443 -3.84 -4.44 26.63
CA ARG A 443 -3.97 -5.71 27.39
C ARG A 443 -5.41 -5.99 27.78
N PRO A 444 -6.17 -6.76 26.99
CA PRO A 444 -7.49 -7.21 27.42
C PRO A 444 -7.39 -8.23 28.55
N GLY A 445 -8.36 -8.21 29.47
CA GLY A 445 -8.63 -9.35 30.36
C GLY A 445 -7.79 -9.48 31.65
N LEU A 446 -7.13 -8.43 32.13
CA LEU A 446 -6.49 -8.45 33.47
C LEU A 446 -7.43 -7.99 34.60
N GLY A 447 -8.60 -7.43 34.26
CA GLY A 447 -9.54 -6.83 35.21
C GLY A 447 -8.95 -5.64 35.98
N ALA A 448 -9.72 -5.07 36.92
CA ALA A 448 -9.23 -4.04 37.83
C ALA A 448 -8.11 -4.54 38.77
N GLY A 449 -8.03 -5.87 38.95
CA GLY A 449 -7.15 -6.56 39.88
C GLY A 449 -7.52 -6.36 41.34
N THR A 450 -6.95 -7.19 42.21
CA THR A 450 -6.94 -7.01 43.67
C THR A 450 -5.49 -6.71 44.12
N GLY A 451 -5.30 -5.95 45.20
CA GLY A 451 -3.97 -5.64 45.77
C GLY A 451 -3.39 -4.25 45.47
N GLY A 452 -2.06 -4.11 45.60
CA GLY A 452 -1.35 -2.81 45.66
C GLY A 452 -1.33 -1.95 44.39
N LEU A 453 -1.83 -2.45 43.26
CA LEU A 453 -1.92 -1.69 41.98
C LEU A 453 -3.25 -0.94 41.82
N VAL A 454 -4.28 -1.26 42.61
CA VAL A 454 -5.61 -0.65 42.50
C VAL A 454 -5.56 0.87 42.71
N ALA A 455 -4.78 1.32 43.70
CA ALA A 455 -4.59 2.74 43.97
C ALA A 455 -3.95 3.47 42.77
N LEU A 456 -2.94 2.85 42.14
CA LEU A 456 -2.26 3.43 40.97
C LEU A 456 -3.19 3.50 39.75
N ARG A 457 -4.01 2.47 39.52
CA ARG A 457 -5.01 2.50 38.43
C ARG A 457 -6.03 3.61 38.64
N ARG A 458 -6.50 3.81 39.87
CA ARG A 458 -7.43 4.88 40.22
C ARG A 458 -6.80 6.26 40.03
N GLU A 459 -5.56 6.46 40.49
CA GLU A 459 -4.78 7.69 40.28
C GLU A 459 -4.66 8.04 38.79
N LEU A 460 -4.30 7.07 37.94
CA LEU A 460 -4.18 7.27 36.49
C LEU A 460 -5.53 7.65 35.86
N LEU A 461 -6.61 6.97 36.25
CA LEU A 461 -7.95 7.27 35.76
C LEU A 461 -8.41 8.68 36.14
N GLU A 462 -8.31 9.03 37.43
CA GLU A 462 -8.73 10.34 37.95
C GLU A 462 -7.94 11.48 37.30
N THR A 463 -6.63 11.28 37.11
CA THR A 463 -5.77 12.25 36.41
C THR A 463 -6.23 12.44 34.96
N ALA A 464 -6.53 11.36 34.24
CA ALA A 464 -6.99 11.43 32.86
C ALA A 464 -8.38 12.09 32.73
N LEU A 465 -9.31 11.77 33.63
CA LEU A 465 -10.65 12.38 33.67
C LEU A 465 -10.58 13.87 34.01
N ALA A 466 -9.70 14.27 34.92
CA ALA A 466 -9.55 15.67 35.33
C ALA A 466 -8.88 16.55 34.26
N THR A 467 -8.01 15.97 33.43
CA THR A 467 -7.22 16.73 32.44
C THR A 467 -7.85 16.74 31.04
N ALA A 468 -8.64 15.74 30.69
CA ALA A 468 -9.18 15.63 29.35
C ALA A 468 -10.35 16.59 29.10
N THR A 469 -10.33 17.23 27.92
CA THR A 469 -11.42 18.09 27.43
C THR A 469 -11.85 17.64 26.02
N PRO A 470 -13.01 18.09 25.50
CA PRO A 470 -13.41 17.76 24.13
C PRO A 470 -12.36 18.16 23.07
N HIS A 471 -11.64 19.26 23.29
CA HIS A 471 -10.57 19.72 22.39
C HIS A 471 -9.23 19.00 22.64
N GLU A 472 -9.01 18.49 23.85
CA GLU A 472 -7.79 17.79 24.25
C GLU A 472 -8.11 16.43 24.92
N PRO A 473 -8.62 15.44 24.17
CA PRO A 473 -9.02 14.14 24.72
C PRO A 473 -7.84 13.16 24.93
N GLN A 474 -6.60 13.54 24.60
CA GLN A 474 -5.43 12.64 24.59
C GLN A 474 -5.22 11.85 25.89
N PRO A 475 -5.40 12.42 27.10
CA PRO A 475 -5.28 11.65 28.34
C PRO A 475 -6.23 10.44 28.39
N LEU A 476 -7.45 10.56 27.85
CA LEU A 476 -8.40 9.45 27.78
C LEU A 476 -8.03 8.45 26.69
N LEU A 477 -7.57 8.93 25.52
CA LEU A 477 -7.25 8.08 24.36
C LEU A 477 -6.13 7.05 24.62
N ALA A 478 -5.32 7.30 25.65
CA ALA A 478 -4.22 6.43 26.06
C ALA A 478 -4.59 5.41 27.13
N LEU A 479 -5.77 5.47 27.74
CA LEU A 479 -6.13 4.52 28.79
C LEU A 479 -6.31 3.10 28.23
N ASP A 480 -5.67 2.14 28.91
CA ASP A 480 -5.76 0.70 28.64
C ASP A 480 -6.97 0.08 29.35
N HIS A 481 -7.30 -1.17 29.01
CA HIS A 481 -8.50 -1.87 29.48
C HIS A 481 -8.61 -1.97 31.00
N ASP A 482 -7.49 -2.19 31.69
CA ASP A 482 -7.48 -2.37 33.14
C ASP A 482 -7.82 -1.07 33.90
N VAL A 483 -7.33 0.08 33.43
CA VAL A 483 -7.72 1.40 33.96
C VAL A 483 -9.14 1.75 33.55
N LEU A 484 -9.53 1.49 32.30
CA LEU A 484 -10.91 1.72 31.82
C LEU A 484 -11.95 0.86 32.54
N SER A 485 -11.56 -0.30 33.09
CA SER A 485 -12.46 -1.16 33.86
C SER A 485 -12.96 -0.50 35.15
N LEU A 486 -12.22 0.49 35.67
CA LEU A 486 -12.54 1.22 36.89
C LEU A 486 -13.59 2.32 36.73
N LEU A 487 -13.97 2.65 35.49
CA LEU A 487 -14.96 3.68 35.18
C LEU A 487 -16.35 3.26 35.68
N THR A 488 -17.00 4.14 36.45
CA THR A 488 -18.42 4.07 36.75
C THR A 488 -19.28 4.34 35.50
N PRO A 489 -20.55 3.92 35.45
CA PRO A 489 -21.41 4.17 34.29
C PRO A 489 -21.52 5.67 33.91
N GLU A 490 -21.43 6.56 34.89
CA GLU A 490 -21.47 8.02 34.79
C GLU A 490 -20.21 8.55 34.12
N GLU A 491 -19.04 8.10 34.58
CA GLU A 491 -17.76 8.47 33.99
C GLU A 491 -17.65 7.93 32.55
N ARG A 492 -18.15 6.72 32.28
CA ARG A 492 -18.21 6.17 30.90
C ARG A 492 -19.04 7.04 29.97
N LEU A 493 -20.20 7.52 30.42
CA LEU A 493 -21.00 8.49 29.67
C LEU A 493 -20.25 9.81 29.47
N GLY A 494 -19.53 10.28 30.49
CA GLY A 494 -18.65 11.44 30.41
C GLY A 494 -17.58 11.30 29.32
N VAL A 495 -16.88 10.17 29.27
CA VAL A 495 -15.89 9.84 28.23
C VAL A 495 -16.53 9.84 26.85
N PHE A 496 -17.69 9.19 26.68
CA PHE A 496 -18.46 9.23 25.42
C PHE A 496 -18.75 10.67 25.00
N ASN A 497 -19.26 11.50 25.91
CA ASN A 497 -19.59 12.88 25.59
C ASN A 497 -18.35 13.69 25.21
N THR A 498 -17.24 13.56 25.94
CA THR A 498 -15.97 14.24 25.63
C THR A 498 -15.49 13.90 24.22
N VAL A 499 -15.51 12.63 23.83
CA VAL A 499 -15.06 12.18 22.51
C VAL A 499 -16.03 12.59 21.39
N LEU A 500 -17.35 12.46 21.64
CA LEU A 500 -18.38 12.72 20.63
C LEU A 500 -18.69 14.22 20.42
N THR A 501 -18.37 15.08 21.38
CA THR A 501 -18.55 16.54 21.26
C THR A 501 -17.31 17.26 20.75
N GLY A 502 -16.14 16.62 20.83
CA GLY A 502 -14.87 17.14 20.36
C GLY A 502 -14.60 16.89 18.87
N PRO A 503 -13.57 17.54 18.28
CA PRO A 503 -13.17 17.30 16.90
C PRO A 503 -12.48 15.95 16.69
N ALA A 504 -12.29 15.14 17.73
CA ALA A 504 -11.53 13.88 17.70
C ALA A 504 -12.03 12.90 16.63
N LEU A 505 -13.35 12.79 16.44
CA LEU A 505 -13.95 11.94 15.40
C LEU A 505 -13.88 12.52 13.98
N THR A 506 -13.37 13.74 13.83
CA THR A 506 -13.26 14.46 12.55
C THR A 506 -11.83 14.91 12.23
N SER A 507 -10.87 14.65 13.12
CA SER A 507 -9.45 14.98 12.95
C SER A 507 -8.63 13.72 12.59
N ASP A 508 -7.32 13.91 12.49
CA ASP A 508 -6.29 12.86 12.47
C ASP A 508 -6.34 11.86 13.64
N ARG A 509 -7.12 12.11 14.70
CA ARG A 509 -7.25 11.27 15.91
C ARG A 509 -8.49 10.38 15.89
N ARG A 510 -9.16 10.29 14.76
CA ARG A 510 -10.43 9.59 14.60
C ARG A 510 -10.34 8.10 14.96
N GLU A 511 -9.26 7.46 14.54
CA GLU A 511 -9.02 6.04 14.83
C GLU A 511 -8.87 5.81 16.33
N ASP A 512 -8.06 6.64 16.99
CA ASP A 512 -7.79 6.59 18.42
C ASP A 512 -9.05 6.77 19.25
N ALA A 513 -9.91 7.70 18.84
CA ALA A 513 -11.19 7.96 19.47
C ALA A 513 -12.11 6.73 19.39
N VAL A 514 -12.21 6.08 18.22
CA VAL A 514 -13.02 4.88 18.07
C VAL A 514 -12.43 3.72 18.87
N HIS A 515 -11.10 3.53 18.86
CA HIS A 515 -10.44 2.51 19.67
C HIS A 515 -10.70 2.71 21.17
N LEU A 516 -10.64 3.94 21.70
CA LEU A 516 -10.99 4.23 23.09
C LEU A 516 -12.43 3.78 23.40
N LEU A 517 -13.40 4.17 22.57
CA LEU A 517 -14.80 3.81 22.79
C LEU A 517 -14.98 2.28 22.77
N THR A 518 -14.31 1.58 21.86
CA THR A 518 -14.32 0.11 21.79
C THR A 518 -13.73 -0.50 23.05
N ARG A 519 -12.54 -0.06 23.47
CA ARG A 519 -11.87 -0.56 24.69
C ARG A 519 -12.72 -0.31 25.92
N MET A 520 -13.36 0.86 26.02
CA MET A 520 -14.22 1.19 27.14
C MET A 520 -15.44 0.26 27.21
N LEU A 521 -16.10 -0.03 26.07
CA LEU A 521 -17.21 -1.00 26.06
C LEU A 521 -16.75 -2.40 26.46
N LEU A 522 -15.64 -2.88 25.88
CA LEU A 522 -15.09 -4.20 26.21
C LEU A 522 -14.68 -4.29 27.69
N SER A 523 -14.25 -3.19 28.30
CA SER A 523 -13.87 -3.10 29.72
C SER A 523 -15.05 -2.81 30.65
N THR A 524 -16.29 -2.75 30.14
CA THR A 524 -17.49 -2.61 30.98
C THR A 524 -17.86 -3.98 31.52
N LEU A 525 -18.15 -4.10 32.82
CA LEU A 525 -18.65 -5.36 33.38
C LEU A 525 -20.01 -5.70 32.75
N ASP A 526 -20.31 -6.99 32.58
CA ASP A 526 -21.50 -7.41 31.85
C ASP A 526 -22.79 -6.92 32.55
N GLY A 527 -22.83 -6.91 33.89
CA GLY A 527 -23.94 -6.33 34.66
C GLY A 527 -24.07 -4.79 34.53
N ASP A 528 -22.99 -4.09 34.20
CA ASP A 528 -22.96 -2.62 34.05
C ASP A 528 -23.24 -2.16 32.62
N PHE A 529 -23.20 -3.08 31.66
CA PHE A 529 -23.43 -2.77 30.25
C PHE A 529 -24.88 -2.34 29.96
N PRO A 530 -25.94 -3.02 30.45
CA PRO A 530 -27.31 -2.55 30.24
C PRO A 530 -27.58 -1.14 30.78
N PRO A 531 -27.20 -0.78 32.03
CA PRO A 531 -27.32 0.60 32.52
C PRO A 531 -26.58 1.63 31.66
N LEU A 532 -25.38 1.29 31.17
CA LEU A 532 -24.62 2.15 30.26
C LEU A 532 -25.35 2.35 28.93
N GLU A 533 -25.83 1.27 28.31
CA GLU A 533 -26.58 1.31 27.06
C GLU A 533 -27.83 2.21 27.19
N ARG A 534 -28.57 2.10 28.31
CA ARG A 534 -29.73 2.98 28.60
C ARG A 534 -29.36 4.45 28.54
N LYS A 535 -28.20 4.82 29.10
CA LYS A 535 -27.72 6.20 29.13
C LYS A 535 -27.26 6.67 27.74
N LEU A 536 -26.61 5.79 26.97
CA LEU A 536 -26.11 6.12 25.63
C LEU A 536 -27.26 6.33 24.63
N THR A 537 -28.32 5.52 24.71
CA THR A 537 -29.53 5.70 23.89
C THR A 537 -30.34 6.93 24.31
N SER A 538 -30.48 7.19 25.60
CA SER A 538 -31.28 8.31 26.11
C SER A 538 -30.61 9.68 25.90
N SER A 539 -29.28 9.76 25.91
CA SER A 539 -28.50 10.98 25.70
C SER A 539 -28.32 11.38 24.23
N GLY A 540 -28.62 10.48 23.28
CA GLY A 540 -28.35 10.69 21.85
C GLY A 540 -26.87 10.52 21.47
N ALA A 541 -26.05 9.95 22.35
CA ALA A 541 -24.64 9.67 22.07
C ALA A 541 -24.47 8.71 20.89
N LEU A 542 -25.29 7.65 20.83
CA LEU A 542 -25.24 6.68 19.73
C LEU A 542 -25.70 7.27 18.38
N GLU A 543 -26.67 8.19 18.38
CA GLU A 543 -27.09 8.91 17.17
C GLU A 543 -25.95 9.76 16.60
N LYS A 544 -25.20 10.47 17.46
CA LYS A 544 -24.00 11.24 17.06
C LYS A 544 -22.90 10.33 16.50
N LEU A 545 -22.69 9.16 17.11
CA LEU A 545 -21.71 8.17 16.65
C LEU A 545 -22.04 7.65 15.24
N LEU A 546 -23.32 7.38 14.95
CA LEU A 546 -23.75 6.95 13.61
C LEU A 546 -23.53 8.05 12.56
N GLY A 547 -23.78 9.32 12.90
CA GLY A 547 -23.57 10.47 12.00
C GLY A 547 -22.11 10.87 11.75
N GLY A 548 -21.14 10.31 12.48
CA GLY A 548 -19.71 10.63 12.30
C GLY A 548 -19.12 10.03 11.03
N ASN A 549 -18.29 10.77 10.29
CA ASN A 549 -17.68 10.34 9.02
C ASN A 549 -16.50 9.35 9.20
N SER A 550 -16.63 8.37 10.10
CA SER A 550 -15.55 7.45 10.47
C SER A 550 -15.70 6.00 10.00
N PRO A 551 -15.44 5.63 8.74
CA PRO A 551 -15.69 4.27 8.28
C PRO A 551 -14.83 3.15 8.90
N ASP A 552 -13.50 3.21 8.85
CA ASP A 552 -12.71 1.96 8.90
C ASP A 552 -12.62 1.26 10.27
N ASN A 553 -12.82 1.98 11.39
CA ASN A 553 -12.70 1.43 12.75
C ASN A 553 -14.02 1.27 13.51
N LYS A 554 -15.16 1.69 12.94
CA LYS A 554 -16.48 1.57 13.59
C LYS A 554 -16.98 0.13 13.71
N VAL A 555 -16.51 -0.77 12.86
CA VAL A 555 -16.88 -2.19 12.90
C VAL A 555 -16.46 -2.84 14.23
N LEU A 556 -15.24 -2.53 14.71
CA LEU A 556 -14.74 -3.05 16.00
C LEU A 556 -15.62 -2.60 17.16
N LEU A 557 -16.13 -1.37 17.11
CA LEU A 557 -17.05 -0.85 18.12
C LEU A 557 -18.39 -1.60 18.09
N GLY A 558 -18.91 -1.90 16.91
CA GLY A 558 -20.11 -2.72 16.73
C GLY A 558 -19.93 -4.13 17.28
N GLN A 559 -18.79 -4.77 17.00
CA GLN A 559 -18.46 -6.09 17.54
C GLN A 559 -18.39 -6.08 19.08
N ALA A 560 -17.84 -5.02 19.68
CA ALA A 560 -17.83 -4.87 21.13
C ALA A 560 -19.26 -4.76 21.71
N PHE A 561 -20.17 -4.06 21.02
CA PHE A 561 -21.59 -4.04 21.38
C PHE A 561 -22.21 -5.44 21.32
N THR A 562 -21.97 -6.19 20.26
CA THR A 562 -22.49 -7.56 20.11
C THR A 562 -21.95 -8.50 21.17
N GLN A 563 -20.65 -8.43 21.47
CA GLN A 563 -20.02 -9.24 22.51
C GLN A 563 -20.62 -8.93 23.89
N LYS A 564 -20.81 -7.65 24.22
CA LYS A 564 -21.40 -7.25 25.51
C LYS A 564 -22.89 -7.56 25.59
N ALA A 565 -23.62 -7.45 24.48
CA ALA A 565 -25.01 -7.87 24.41
C ALA A 565 -25.15 -9.37 24.66
N LEU A 566 -24.29 -10.21 24.05
CA LEU A 566 -24.29 -11.66 24.27
C LEU A 566 -24.00 -12.03 25.71
N ALA A 567 -23.03 -11.37 26.34
CA ALA A 567 -22.67 -11.62 27.73
C ALA A 567 -23.77 -11.17 28.71
N SER A 568 -24.48 -10.08 28.39
CA SER A 568 -25.55 -9.53 29.26
C SER A 568 -26.90 -10.21 29.03
N PHE A 569 -27.17 -10.66 27.81
CA PHE A 569 -28.45 -11.19 27.34
C PHE A 569 -28.20 -12.41 26.43
N PRO A 570 -28.03 -13.61 27.01
CA PRO A 570 -27.73 -14.82 26.26
C PRO A 570 -28.82 -15.16 25.25
N LEU A 571 -28.43 -15.52 24.02
CA LEU A 571 -29.36 -15.95 22.98
C LEU A 571 -29.64 -17.46 23.14
N THR A 572 -30.89 -17.88 23.07
CA THR A 572 -31.26 -19.31 22.95
C THR A 572 -31.26 -19.75 21.49
N LEU A 573 -30.70 -20.92 21.19
CA LEU A 573 -30.51 -21.46 19.83
C LEU A 573 -31.83 -21.58 19.05
N ASP A 574 -32.95 -21.85 19.73
CA ASP A 574 -34.28 -22.03 19.13
C ASP A 574 -34.82 -20.80 18.38
N LEU A 575 -34.21 -19.62 18.54
CA LEU A 575 -34.66 -18.37 17.92
C LEU A 575 -33.91 -17.98 16.65
N LEU A 576 -32.84 -18.68 16.27
CA LEU A 576 -31.96 -18.29 15.15
C LEU A 576 -32.70 -18.15 13.81
N GLU A 577 -33.74 -18.97 13.58
CA GLU A 577 -34.55 -18.94 12.36
C GLU A 577 -35.57 -17.79 12.34
N SER A 578 -35.94 -17.27 13.51
CA SER A 578 -36.96 -16.22 13.68
C SER A 578 -36.40 -14.79 13.65
N LEU A 579 -35.07 -14.64 13.63
CA LEU A 579 -34.40 -13.35 13.67
C LEU A 579 -34.59 -12.56 12.37
N PRO A 580 -34.69 -11.21 12.44
CA PRO A 580 -34.69 -10.37 11.25
C PRO A 580 -33.45 -10.62 10.39
N GLY A 581 -33.67 -10.97 9.11
CA GLY A 581 -32.62 -11.23 8.13
C GLY A 581 -32.27 -10.00 7.29
N PHE A 582 -30.99 -9.77 7.05
CA PHE A 582 -30.47 -8.74 6.16
C PHE A 582 -29.34 -9.27 5.28
N HIS A 583 -29.08 -8.60 4.16
CA HIS A 583 -27.98 -8.94 3.26
C HIS A 583 -27.06 -7.74 3.07
N LEU A 584 -25.76 -7.98 2.99
CA LEU A 584 -24.71 -6.97 2.75
C LEU A 584 -23.65 -7.52 1.81
N GLY A 585 -23.03 -6.64 1.02
CA GLY A 585 -21.91 -7.03 0.14
C GLY A 585 -22.36 -7.41 -1.27
N ARG A 586 -21.48 -8.07 -2.03
CA ARG A 586 -21.67 -8.30 -3.47
C ARG A 586 -21.82 -9.77 -3.81
N GLU A 587 -22.89 -10.10 -4.53
CA GLU A 587 -23.18 -11.41 -5.09
C GLU A 587 -23.31 -11.27 -6.62
N GLY A 588 -22.27 -11.66 -7.35
CA GLY A 588 -22.21 -11.49 -8.81
C GLY A 588 -22.35 -10.03 -9.25
N GLU A 589 -23.45 -9.69 -9.93
CA GLU A 589 -23.79 -8.34 -10.41
C GLU A 589 -24.72 -7.58 -9.45
N THR A 590 -25.13 -8.21 -8.36
CA THR A 590 -26.04 -7.66 -7.36
C THR A 590 -25.23 -7.19 -6.17
N THR A 591 -25.45 -5.94 -5.75
CA THR A 591 -24.90 -5.41 -4.51
C THR A 591 -26.02 -5.17 -3.52
N HIS A 592 -25.86 -5.75 -2.32
CA HIS A 592 -26.78 -5.61 -1.21
C HIS A 592 -26.25 -4.54 -0.26
N LEU A 593 -27.02 -3.47 -0.09
CA LEU A 593 -26.73 -2.33 0.76
C LEU A 593 -27.83 -2.13 1.81
N LEU A 594 -27.52 -1.41 2.88
CA LEU A 594 -28.48 -1.04 3.91
C LEU A 594 -28.41 0.46 4.19
N ASN A 595 -29.51 1.16 3.93
CA ASN A 595 -29.68 2.52 4.42
C ASN A 595 -30.09 2.47 5.89
N VAL A 596 -29.29 3.12 6.75
CA VAL A 596 -29.53 3.16 8.19
C VAL A 596 -30.15 4.49 8.58
N ALA A 597 -31.34 4.43 9.18
CA ALA A 597 -31.96 5.57 9.83
C ALA A 597 -32.09 5.31 11.34
N SER A 598 -31.99 6.35 12.16
CA SER A 598 -32.23 6.28 13.59
C SER A 598 -33.30 7.29 14.02
N GLY A 599 -33.95 7.02 15.14
CA GLY A 599 -34.90 7.93 15.76
C GLY A 599 -35.34 7.46 17.13
N ARG A 600 -36.07 8.30 17.87
CA ARG A 600 -36.62 7.92 19.18
C ARG A 600 -38.05 7.42 19.06
N VAL A 601 -38.32 6.26 19.65
CA VAL A 601 -39.65 5.64 19.70
C VAL A 601 -40.10 5.45 21.15
N SER A 602 -41.41 5.49 21.37
CA SER A 602 -41.98 5.10 22.67
C SER A 602 -41.94 3.57 22.78
N THR A 603 -41.48 3.08 23.92
CA THR A 603 -41.41 1.65 24.29
C THR A 603 -42.04 1.46 25.66
N VAL A 604 -42.35 0.22 26.04
CA VAL A 604 -42.83 -0.13 27.38
C VAL A 604 -41.79 -0.99 28.06
N LEU A 605 -41.31 -0.54 29.22
CA LEU A 605 -40.46 -1.31 30.10
C LEU A 605 -41.35 -2.27 30.90
N VAL A 606 -40.98 -3.54 30.92
CA VAL A 606 -41.69 -4.60 31.65
C VAL A 606 -40.95 -4.94 32.94
N ALA A 607 -41.67 -5.48 33.93
CA ALA A 607 -41.04 -6.00 35.14
C ALA A 607 -40.05 -7.13 34.77
N PRO A 608 -38.88 -7.24 35.44
CA PRO A 608 -37.90 -8.29 35.16
C PRO A 608 -38.50 -9.70 35.14
N GLU A 609 -39.47 -9.97 36.01
CA GLU A 609 -40.15 -11.27 36.14
C GLU A 609 -41.12 -11.56 34.99
N ALA A 610 -41.61 -10.50 34.33
CA ALA A 610 -42.47 -10.58 33.15
C ALA A 610 -41.69 -10.56 31.84
N TRP A 611 -40.35 -10.47 31.90
CA TRP A 611 -39.50 -10.47 30.71
C TRP A 611 -39.14 -11.88 30.29
N GLU A 612 -39.55 -12.27 29.08
CA GLU A 612 -39.16 -13.53 28.46
C GLU A 612 -37.71 -13.46 27.99
N ALA A 613 -36.76 -13.73 28.89
CA ALA A 613 -35.31 -13.66 28.64
C ALA A 613 -34.87 -14.43 27.38
N ARG A 614 -35.59 -15.52 27.04
CA ARG A 614 -35.34 -16.31 25.83
C ARG A 614 -35.41 -15.46 24.56
N GLN A 615 -36.28 -14.46 24.48
CA GLN A 615 -36.51 -13.65 23.28
C GLN A 615 -35.51 -12.49 23.08
N GLY A 616 -34.56 -12.31 23.99
CA GLY A 616 -33.60 -11.19 23.93
C GLY A 616 -34.24 -9.81 24.11
N VAL A 617 -33.45 -8.75 23.93
CA VAL A 617 -33.93 -7.38 24.08
C VAL A 617 -34.64 -6.92 22.80
N ARG A 618 -35.89 -6.49 22.93
CA ARG A 618 -36.72 -5.95 21.84
C ARG A 618 -37.56 -4.77 22.32
N LEU A 619 -37.83 -3.82 21.44
CA LEU A 619 -38.73 -2.69 21.74
C LEU A 619 -40.12 -3.21 22.16
N GLY A 620 -40.64 -2.69 23.28
CA GLY A 620 -41.95 -3.06 23.85
C GLY A 620 -41.93 -4.23 24.84
N ALA A 621 -40.79 -4.90 25.00
CA ALA A 621 -40.62 -5.98 25.99
C ALA A 621 -39.23 -5.93 26.60
N GLU A 622 -38.79 -4.73 26.99
CA GLU A 622 -37.46 -4.53 27.58
C GLU A 622 -37.57 -4.62 29.10
N PRO A 623 -36.69 -5.36 29.79
CA PRO A 623 -36.73 -5.42 31.24
C PRO A 623 -36.38 -4.05 31.83
N ALA A 624 -37.15 -3.62 32.82
CA ALA A 624 -36.81 -2.49 33.66
C ALA A 624 -35.55 -2.84 34.47
N LEU A 625 -34.55 -1.95 34.47
CA LEU A 625 -33.35 -2.12 35.28
C LEU A 625 -33.60 -1.77 36.75
N PRO A 626 -32.75 -2.20 37.70
CA PRO A 626 -32.88 -1.81 39.10
C PRO A 626 -32.98 -0.28 39.27
N GLY A 627 -34.07 0.19 39.88
CA GLY A 627 -34.35 1.63 40.06
C GLY A 627 -35.11 2.31 38.91
N GLU A 628 -35.47 1.59 37.86
CA GLU A 628 -36.27 2.10 36.73
C GLU A 628 -37.75 1.73 36.91
N ALA A 629 -38.66 2.69 36.68
CA ALA A 629 -40.09 2.44 36.77
C ALA A 629 -40.61 1.68 35.54
N VAL A 630 -41.38 0.62 35.78
CA VAL A 630 -42.14 -0.09 34.73
C VAL A 630 -43.13 0.87 34.07
N GLY A 631 -43.20 0.89 32.74
CA GLY A 631 -44.09 1.80 32.00
C GLY A 631 -43.47 2.40 30.74
N LEU A 632 -44.06 3.51 30.26
CA LEU A 632 -43.65 4.16 29.01
C LEU A 632 -42.27 4.81 29.13
N ALA A 633 -41.37 4.46 28.21
CA ALA A 633 -40.08 5.08 28.05
C ALA A 633 -39.85 5.52 26.59
N ARG A 634 -38.85 6.38 26.36
CA ARG A 634 -38.38 6.71 25.00
C ARG A 634 -37.00 6.12 24.77
N ARG A 635 -36.84 5.36 23.69
CA ARG A 635 -35.58 4.71 23.32
C ARG A 635 -35.19 5.04 21.90
N MET A 636 -33.89 4.99 21.64
CA MET A 636 -33.37 4.99 20.28
C MET A 636 -33.81 3.70 19.58
N ALA A 637 -34.25 3.82 18.34
CA ALA A 637 -34.52 2.73 17.44
C ALA A 637 -33.72 2.89 16.16
N LEU A 638 -33.31 1.76 15.61
CA LEU A 638 -32.65 1.64 14.32
C LEU A 638 -33.66 1.14 13.29
N TYR A 639 -33.50 1.62 12.07
CA TYR A 639 -34.27 1.18 10.94
C TYR A 639 -33.33 0.92 9.77
N PHE A 640 -33.54 -0.22 9.14
CA PHE A 640 -32.74 -0.67 8.02
C PHE A 640 -33.65 -0.72 6.80
N GLN A 641 -33.28 0.00 5.76
CA GLN A 641 -33.93 -0.10 4.47
C GLN A 641 -32.98 -0.84 3.53
N PRO A 642 -33.24 -2.12 3.22
CA PRO A 642 -32.42 -2.86 2.28
C PRO A 642 -32.53 -2.23 0.91
N VAL A 643 -31.38 -2.07 0.28
CA VAL A 643 -31.26 -1.56 -1.08
C VAL A 643 -30.57 -2.65 -1.87
N ARG A 644 -31.30 -3.28 -2.77
CA ARG A 644 -30.74 -4.20 -3.75
C ARG A 644 -30.40 -3.38 -4.99
N GLN A 645 -29.13 -3.39 -5.36
CA GLN A 645 -28.68 -2.74 -6.57
C GLN A 645 -28.21 -3.80 -7.55
N GLU A 646 -28.98 -4.03 -8.61
CA GLU A 646 -28.55 -4.92 -9.69
C GLU A 646 -27.92 -4.11 -10.82
N PHE A 647 -26.71 -4.51 -11.22
CA PHE A 647 -26.01 -3.92 -12.34
C PHE A 647 -26.12 -4.83 -13.57
N GLN A 648 -27.32 -4.89 -14.18
CA GLN A 648 -27.52 -5.65 -15.41
C GLN A 648 -26.86 -4.96 -16.61
N ALA A 649 -26.12 -5.73 -17.42
CA ALA A 649 -25.31 -5.23 -18.55
C ALA A 649 -26.08 -4.51 -19.69
N ARG A 650 -27.42 -4.45 -19.64
CA ARG A 650 -28.26 -3.97 -20.77
C ARG A 650 -29.13 -2.75 -20.50
N TYR A 651 -29.43 -2.38 -19.25
CA TYR A 651 -30.18 -1.15 -18.91
C TYR A 651 -29.74 -0.62 -17.53
N PHE A 652 -30.04 0.64 -17.22
CA PHE A 652 -29.69 1.34 -15.97
C PHE A 652 -29.77 0.43 -14.72
N SER A 653 -28.88 0.65 -13.75
CA SER A 653 -28.93 -0.05 -12.45
C SER A 653 -30.36 0.03 -11.89
N SER A 654 -31.02 -1.11 -11.74
CA SER A 654 -32.25 -1.16 -10.96
C SER A 654 -31.86 -1.03 -9.50
N VAL A 655 -32.49 -0.07 -8.84
CA VAL A 655 -32.40 0.10 -7.39
C VAL A 655 -33.76 -0.32 -6.86
N ASP A 656 -33.81 -1.52 -6.33
CA ASP A 656 -34.99 -2.02 -5.63
C ASP A 656 -34.83 -1.69 -4.16
N GLU A 657 -35.49 -0.60 -3.75
CA GLU A 657 -35.65 -0.28 -2.34
C GLU A 657 -36.71 -1.20 -1.75
N LEU A 658 -36.29 -2.12 -0.90
CA LEU A 658 -37.20 -2.99 -0.17
C LEU A 658 -37.84 -2.21 1.00
N PRO A 659 -38.98 -2.68 1.53
CA PRO A 659 -39.64 -2.05 2.65
C PRO A 659 -38.68 -1.85 3.81
N ARG A 660 -38.71 -0.65 4.38
CA ARG A 660 -37.98 -0.32 5.61
C ARG A 660 -38.37 -1.30 6.71
N SER A 661 -37.38 -1.81 7.44
CA SER A 661 -37.60 -2.67 8.59
C SER A 661 -38.49 -1.99 9.63
N ARG A 662 -39.11 -2.79 10.51
CA ARG A 662 -39.63 -2.26 11.77
C ARG A 662 -38.53 -1.58 12.58
N ALA A 663 -38.93 -0.81 13.58
CA ALA A 663 -38.02 -0.28 14.58
C ALA A 663 -37.33 -1.46 15.31
N LEU A 664 -36.00 -1.45 15.35
CA LEU A 664 -35.18 -2.42 16.07
C LEU A 664 -34.46 -1.73 17.24
N HIS A 665 -34.39 -2.41 18.38
CA HIS A 665 -33.56 -1.95 19.50
C HIS A 665 -32.06 -2.08 19.12
N PRO A 666 -31.15 -1.17 19.56
CA PRO A 666 -29.72 -1.30 19.26
C PRO A 666 -29.10 -2.66 19.64
N LEU A 667 -29.59 -3.26 20.73
CA LEU A 667 -29.17 -4.59 21.22
C LEU A 667 -29.96 -5.77 20.63
N GLU A 668 -30.92 -5.52 19.74
CA GLU A 668 -31.73 -6.59 19.15
C GLU A 668 -30.89 -7.41 18.15
N TRP A 669 -31.04 -8.73 18.20
CA TRP A 669 -30.29 -9.67 17.36
C TRP A 669 -30.81 -9.69 15.93
N VAL A 670 -29.88 -9.72 14.98
CA VAL A 670 -30.17 -9.77 13.54
C VAL A 670 -29.26 -10.81 12.86
N ARG A 671 -29.80 -11.47 11.84
CA ARG A 671 -29.06 -12.39 10.97
C ARG A 671 -28.63 -11.62 9.72
N VAL A 672 -27.35 -11.65 9.38
CA VAL A 672 -26.80 -10.91 8.25
C VAL A 672 -26.01 -11.83 7.34
N GLU A 673 -26.43 -11.95 6.09
CA GLU A 673 -25.67 -12.63 5.04
C GLU A 673 -24.72 -11.63 4.39
N VAL A 674 -23.42 -11.87 4.55
CA VAL A 674 -22.36 -11.04 3.97
C VAL A 674 -21.82 -11.73 2.73
N HIS A 675 -22.09 -11.15 1.58
CA HIS A 675 -21.72 -11.61 0.26
C HIS A 675 -20.34 -11.09 -0.15
N GLY A 676 -19.55 -11.93 -0.82
CA GLY A 676 -18.19 -11.62 -1.27
C GLY A 676 -17.46 -12.88 -1.77
N PRO A 677 -16.12 -12.86 -1.90
CA PRO A 677 -15.35 -14.03 -2.35
C PRO A 677 -15.53 -15.27 -1.45
N GLN A 678 -15.87 -15.04 -0.19
CA GLN A 678 -16.24 -16.06 0.79
C GLN A 678 -17.54 -15.60 1.46
N PRO A 679 -18.73 -16.03 0.96
CA PRO A 679 -19.99 -15.66 1.57
C PRO A 679 -20.09 -16.25 2.98
N ARG A 680 -20.64 -15.48 3.91
CA ARG A 680 -20.78 -15.91 5.31
C ARG A 680 -22.01 -15.31 5.97
N THR A 681 -22.70 -16.13 6.75
CA THR A 681 -23.79 -15.66 7.62
C THR A 681 -23.23 -15.27 8.97
N ARG A 682 -23.62 -14.09 9.46
CA ARG A 682 -23.21 -13.54 10.75
C ARG A 682 -24.43 -13.23 11.61
N LEU A 683 -24.35 -13.63 12.87
CA LEU A 683 -25.24 -13.16 13.92
C LEU A 683 -24.63 -11.91 14.56
N MET A 684 -25.38 -10.82 14.64
CA MET A 684 -24.90 -9.59 15.27
C MET A 684 -26.04 -8.77 15.87
N THR A 685 -25.70 -7.75 16.66
CA THR A 685 -26.69 -6.76 17.11
C THR A 685 -27.05 -5.78 15.99
N ALA A 686 -28.25 -5.20 16.06
CA ALA A 686 -28.65 -4.12 15.16
C ALA A 686 -27.65 -2.95 15.17
N MET A 687 -27.03 -2.65 16.31
CA MET A 687 -25.98 -1.62 16.41
C MET A 687 -24.73 -1.99 15.59
N GLU A 688 -24.26 -3.24 15.63
CA GLU A 688 -23.16 -3.69 14.78
C GLU A 688 -23.52 -3.58 13.30
N LEU A 689 -24.73 -4.01 12.92
CA LEU A 689 -25.21 -3.88 11.55
C LEU A 689 -25.25 -2.41 11.08
N ALA A 690 -25.72 -1.50 11.93
CA ALA A 690 -25.76 -0.07 11.63
C ALA A 690 -24.37 0.53 11.42
N LEU A 691 -23.40 0.15 12.26
CA LEU A 691 -22.02 0.60 12.14
C LEU A 691 -21.33 -0.02 10.91
N LEU A 692 -21.58 -1.30 10.62
CA LEU A 692 -21.07 -2.00 9.45
C LEU A 692 -21.63 -1.41 8.14
N ALA A 693 -22.95 -1.18 8.07
CA ALA A 693 -23.61 -0.57 6.91
C ALA A 693 -23.22 0.91 6.69
N SER A 694 -22.70 1.58 7.73
CA SER A 694 -22.16 2.94 7.61
C SER A 694 -20.76 3.02 6.98
N THR A 695 -20.13 1.88 6.69
CA THR A 695 -18.85 1.82 5.97
C THR A 695 -19.10 1.94 4.45
N PRO A 696 -18.43 2.84 3.73
CA PRO A 696 -18.50 2.90 2.28
C PRO A 696 -17.82 1.65 1.73
N ASP A 697 -18.57 0.85 0.97
CA ASP A 697 -18.02 -0.32 0.31
C ASP A 697 -16.99 0.13 -0.74
N ALA A 698 -15.71 -0.02 -0.41
CA ALA A 698 -14.60 0.31 -1.30
C ALA A 698 -14.68 -0.49 -2.61
N SER A 699 -15.23 -1.70 -2.59
CA SER A 699 -15.45 -2.51 -3.80
C SER A 699 -16.56 -1.93 -4.68
N LEU A 700 -17.57 -1.27 -4.09
CA LEU A 700 -18.63 -0.56 -4.79
C LEU A 700 -18.12 0.77 -5.36
N ALA A 701 -17.24 1.46 -4.64
CA ALA A 701 -16.52 2.62 -5.18
C ALA A 701 -15.64 2.22 -6.37
N TRP A 702 -14.87 1.13 -6.27
CA TRP A 702 -13.99 0.65 -7.34
C TRP A 702 -14.73 -0.04 -8.49
N SER A 703 -15.83 -0.76 -8.22
CA SER A 703 -16.68 -1.37 -9.24
C SER A 703 -17.55 -0.34 -9.94
N ALA A 704 -18.01 0.70 -9.24
CA ALA A 704 -18.61 1.86 -9.89
C ALA A 704 -17.55 2.55 -10.77
N VAL A 705 -16.32 2.72 -10.31
CA VAL A 705 -15.23 3.30 -11.11
C VAL A 705 -14.85 2.44 -12.32
N SER A 706 -14.81 1.10 -12.19
CA SER A 706 -14.44 0.18 -13.30
C SER A 706 -15.58 0.03 -14.32
N ARG A 707 -16.83 -0.11 -13.88
CA ARG A 707 -18.01 -0.22 -14.76
C ARG A 707 -18.50 1.10 -15.29
N ILE A 708 -18.18 2.24 -14.67
CA ILE A 708 -18.25 3.53 -15.35
C ILE A 708 -17.41 3.43 -16.62
N GLY A 709 -16.18 2.90 -16.57
CA GLY A 709 -15.38 2.60 -17.77
C GLY A 709 -16.08 1.73 -18.83
N GLU A 710 -16.86 0.72 -18.43
CA GLU A 710 -17.60 -0.19 -19.34
C GLU A 710 -18.93 0.39 -19.86
N LEU A 711 -19.69 1.11 -19.03
CA LEU A 711 -20.90 1.85 -19.43
C LEU A 711 -20.54 2.92 -20.47
N HIS A 712 -19.33 3.48 -20.43
CA HIS A 712 -18.81 4.36 -21.47
C HIS A 712 -18.60 3.65 -22.81
N MET A 713 -18.25 2.35 -22.82
CA MET A 713 -18.13 1.54 -24.05
C MET A 713 -19.49 1.06 -24.57
N VAL A 714 -20.40 0.63 -23.70
CA VAL A 714 -21.74 0.12 -24.07
C VAL A 714 -22.70 1.25 -24.45
N TYR A 715 -22.68 2.40 -23.77
CA TYR A 715 -23.44 3.57 -24.22
C TYR A 715 -22.96 3.94 -25.63
N GLY A 716 -21.63 3.89 -25.88
CA GLY A 716 -20.97 3.97 -27.18
C GLY A 716 -21.58 3.07 -28.27
N ALA A 717 -21.88 1.81 -27.94
CA ALA A 717 -22.47 0.83 -28.86
C ALA A 717 -24.00 0.95 -29.01
N VAL A 718 -24.76 1.27 -27.95
CA VAL A 718 -26.23 1.24 -27.98
C VAL A 718 -26.86 2.45 -28.68
N SER A 719 -26.28 3.66 -28.59
CA SER A 719 -26.79 4.77 -29.43
C SER A 719 -26.24 4.81 -30.85
N ALA A 720 -25.39 3.84 -31.25
CA ALA A 720 -25.14 3.56 -32.66
C ALA A 720 -26.34 2.82 -33.32
N LEU A 721 -27.27 2.27 -32.53
CA LEU A 721 -28.41 1.47 -33.01
C LEU A 721 -29.79 2.12 -32.82
N ALA A 722 -29.89 3.35 -32.31
CA ALA A 722 -31.19 4.00 -32.06
C ALA A 722 -31.37 5.34 -32.81
N LYS A 723 -32.02 5.27 -33.97
CA LYS A 723 -32.73 6.38 -34.65
C LYS A 723 -33.97 5.81 -35.38
N PRO A 724 -35.03 6.61 -35.62
CA PRO A 724 -36.28 6.72 -34.84
C PRO A 724 -37.53 6.21 -35.62
N PRO A 725 -38.79 6.29 -35.12
CA PRO A 725 -39.55 7.55 -35.05
C PRO A 725 -40.48 7.70 -33.82
N LEU A 726 -40.52 8.91 -33.23
CA LEU A 726 -41.74 9.43 -32.59
C LEU A 726 -41.82 10.93 -32.89
N LEU A 727 -42.11 11.24 -34.15
CA LEU A 727 -42.94 12.39 -34.50
C LEU A 727 -44.35 11.84 -34.76
N THR A 728 -45.24 11.97 -33.79
CA THR A 728 -46.66 12.19 -34.06
C THR A 728 -47.15 13.28 -33.14
N THR A 729 -47.22 14.46 -33.72
CA THR A 729 -48.21 15.50 -33.45
C THR A 729 -49.60 14.90 -33.20
N GLY A 730 -50.25 15.29 -32.09
CA GLY A 730 -51.71 15.22 -31.95
C GLY A 730 -52.25 14.10 -31.04
N ALA A 731 -52.43 14.41 -29.75
CA ALA A 731 -53.58 14.09 -28.88
C ALA A 731 -53.14 14.00 -27.42
N ALA A 732 -53.56 14.98 -26.59
CA ALA A 732 -54.02 14.78 -25.19
C ALA A 732 -54.12 16.13 -24.46
N ASN A 733 -55.18 16.89 -24.77
CA ASN A 733 -55.87 17.63 -23.72
C ASN A 733 -56.60 16.59 -22.86
N ALA A 734 -55.93 15.98 -21.88
CA ALA A 734 -56.51 15.27 -20.73
C ALA A 734 -55.42 14.52 -19.94
N ALA A 735 -54.91 15.13 -18.85
CA ALA A 735 -54.50 14.48 -17.61
C ALA A 735 -53.83 15.51 -16.69
N GLN A 736 -54.53 15.86 -15.60
CA GLN A 736 -54.10 16.78 -14.56
C GLN A 736 -52.95 16.22 -13.69
N GLY A 737 -52.09 17.12 -13.21
CA GLY A 737 -51.48 17.09 -11.87
C GLY A 737 -50.33 16.11 -11.59
N SER A 738 -50.43 14.84 -11.96
CA SER A 738 -49.48 13.79 -11.53
C SER A 738 -48.27 13.62 -12.45
N THR A 739 -48.44 13.88 -13.75
CA THR A 739 -47.39 13.76 -14.78
C THR A 739 -46.32 14.85 -14.68
N LEU A 740 -46.66 16.03 -14.15
CA LEU A 740 -45.71 17.15 -13.99
C LEU A 740 -44.81 16.98 -12.75
N ILE A 741 -45.29 16.28 -11.71
CA ILE A 741 -44.53 15.88 -10.53
C ILE A 741 -43.64 14.67 -10.84
N ALA A 742 -44.13 13.70 -11.62
CA ALA A 742 -43.31 12.59 -12.13
C ALA A 742 -42.22 13.08 -13.10
N ALA A 743 -42.52 14.05 -13.98
CA ALA A 743 -41.54 14.69 -14.85
C ALA A 743 -40.52 15.53 -14.06
N ARG A 744 -40.94 16.23 -13.00
CA ARG A 744 -40.02 16.90 -12.06
C ARG A 744 -39.18 15.91 -11.26
N GLY A 745 -39.73 14.80 -10.80
CA GLY A 745 -39.02 13.75 -10.08
C GLY A 745 -38.00 13.01 -10.95
N ALA A 746 -38.35 12.73 -12.21
CA ALA A 746 -37.44 12.18 -13.20
C ALA A 746 -36.33 13.19 -13.56
N ALA A 747 -36.65 14.47 -13.70
CA ALA A 747 -35.66 15.53 -13.93
C ALA A 747 -34.74 15.75 -12.71
N VAL A 748 -35.24 15.60 -11.48
CA VAL A 748 -34.46 15.69 -10.23
C VAL A 748 -33.59 14.45 -10.02
N ARG A 749 -34.06 13.24 -10.38
CA ARG A 749 -33.23 12.01 -10.38
C ARG A 749 -32.17 12.03 -11.48
N LEU A 750 -32.49 12.54 -12.67
CA LEU A 750 -31.50 12.81 -13.73
C LEU A 750 -30.50 13.89 -13.32
N PHE A 751 -30.93 14.91 -12.59
CA PHE A 751 -30.06 15.96 -12.05
C PHE A 751 -29.15 15.42 -10.93
N ALA A 752 -29.66 14.63 -10.00
CA ALA A 752 -28.89 13.98 -8.94
C ALA A 752 -27.90 12.96 -9.52
N GLY A 753 -28.32 12.10 -10.45
CA GLY A 753 -27.44 11.14 -11.13
C GLY A 753 -26.35 11.82 -11.98
N ARG A 754 -26.67 12.95 -12.63
CA ARG A 754 -25.68 13.77 -13.35
C ARG A 754 -24.75 14.53 -12.41
N MET A 755 -25.22 14.99 -11.26
CA MET A 755 -24.39 15.63 -10.23
C MET A 755 -23.48 14.64 -9.50
N SER A 756 -23.92 13.39 -9.30
CA SER A 756 -23.08 12.31 -8.77
C SER A 756 -21.98 11.91 -9.76
N LEU A 757 -22.31 11.81 -11.05
CA LEU A 757 -21.32 11.62 -12.12
C LEU A 757 -20.30 12.78 -12.13
N VAL A 758 -20.79 14.02 -12.07
CA VAL A 758 -19.95 15.23 -12.06
C VAL A 758 -19.11 15.38 -10.78
N ALA A 759 -19.61 14.94 -9.62
CA ALA A 759 -18.85 14.88 -8.37
C ALA A 759 -17.75 13.81 -8.38
N VAL A 760 -17.98 12.67 -9.05
CA VAL A 760 -16.97 11.63 -9.31
C VAL A 760 -15.93 12.12 -10.33
N LEU A 761 -16.34 12.86 -11.37
CA LEU A 761 -15.43 13.53 -12.31
C LEU A 761 -14.55 14.59 -11.63
N ALA A 762 -15.10 15.36 -10.68
CA ALA A 762 -14.34 16.31 -9.86
C ALA A 762 -13.39 15.63 -8.86
N GLY A 763 -13.75 14.43 -8.37
CA GLY A 763 -12.86 13.58 -7.57
C GLY A 763 -11.62 13.14 -8.35
N VAL A 764 -11.78 12.72 -9.62
CA VAL A 764 -10.65 12.34 -10.48
C VAL A 764 -9.71 13.52 -10.72
N ASP A 765 -10.22 14.73 -10.96
CA ASP A 765 -9.38 15.94 -11.12
C ASP A 765 -8.71 16.37 -9.80
N THR A 766 -9.38 16.15 -8.65
CA THR A 766 -8.81 16.42 -7.31
C THR A 766 -7.60 15.54 -7.01
N TYR A 767 -7.63 14.28 -7.47
CA TYR A 767 -6.56 13.30 -7.28
C TYR A 767 -5.71 13.08 -8.54
N ARG A 768 -5.86 13.91 -9.59
CA ARG A 768 -5.18 13.73 -10.89
C ARG A 768 -3.66 13.71 -10.76
N ASP A 769 -3.09 14.57 -9.93
CA ASP A 769 -1.65 14.62 -9.69
C ASP A 769 -1.13 13.33 -9.03
N GLU A 770 -1.94 12.71 -8.17
CA GLU A 770 -1.62 11.45 -7.47
C GLU A 770 -1.80 10.24 -8.39
N LEU A 771 -2.90 10.20 -9.14
CA LEU A 771 -3.18 9.21 -10.17
C LEU A 771 -2.12 9.24 -11.29
N SER A 772 -1.59 10.40 -11.65
CA SER A 772 -0.55 10.52 -12.68
C SER A 772 0.80 9.90 -12.28
N ARG A 773 1.02 9.59 -10.99
CA ARG A 773 2.29 9.03 -10.49
C ARG A 773 2.41 7.54 -10.80
N THR A 774 1.30 6.81 -10.92
CA THR A 774 1.30 5.38 -11.22
C THR A 774 1.05 5.09 -12.71
N PRO A 775 1.61 4.02 -13.29
CA PRO A 775 1.31 3.59 -14.66
C PRO A 775 -0.19 3.36 -14.90
N GLU A 776 -0.87 2.76 -13.94
CA GLU A 776 -2.30 2.41 -13.97
C GLU A 776 -3.16 3.66 -13.88
N GLY A 777 -2.78 4.61 -13.02
CA GLY A 777 -3.47 5.90 -12.93
C GLY A 777 -3.24 6.78 -14.16
N ARG A 778 -2.10 6.69 -14.85
CA ARG A 778 -1.90 7.35 -16.16
C ARG A 778 -2.75 6.72 -17.27
N ALA A 779 -2.88 5.40 -17.29
CA ALA A 779 -3.76 4.70 -18.23
C ALA A 779 -5.24 5.05 -17.98
N PHE A 780 -5.65 5.08 -16.71
CA PHE A 780 -6.97 5.53 -16.28
C PHE A 780 -7.24 6.99 -16.68
N LEU A 781 -6.30 7.91 -16.44
CA LEU A 781 -6.45 9.31 -16.84
C LEU A 781 -6.52 9.47 -18.36
N ALA A 782 -5.81 8.64 -19.14
CA ALA A 782 -5.89 8.66 -20.60
C ALA A 782 -7.26 8.17 -21.11
N VAL A 783 -7.80 7.10 -20.51
CA VAL A 783 -9.15 6.58 -20.83
C VAL A 783 -10.22 7.57 -20.38
N HIS A 784 -10.07 8.18 -19.22
CA HIS A 784 -10.95 9.22 -18.69
C HIS A 784 -10.96 10.47 -19.58
N ASP A 785 -9.79 10.98 -19.99
CA ASP A 785 -9.67 12.14 -20.87
C ASP A 785 -10.27 11.85 -22.26
N LEU A 786 -10.08 10.63 -22.80
CA LEU A 786 -10.67 10.19 -24.06
C LEU A 786 -12.21 10.02 -23.94
N ALA A 787 -12.69 9.48 -22.82
CA ALA A 787 -14.11 9.32 -22.52
C ALA A 787 -14.82 10.68 -22.37
N MET A 788 -14.18 11.68 -21.78
CA MET A 788 -14.66 13.05 -21.71
C MET A 788 -14.78 13.69 -23.11
N VAL A 789 -13.82 13.40 -24.00
CA VAL A 789 -13.87 13.84 -25.40
C VAL A 789 -14.96 13.11 -26.21
N ALA A 790 -15.19 11.82 -25.95
CA ALA A 790 -16.21 11.02 -26.62
C ALA A 790 -17.65 11.36 -26.18
N LEU A 791 -17.86 11.59 -24.88
CA LEU A 791 -19.14 12.08 -24.33
C LEU A 791 -19.47 13.49 -24.78
N ALA A 792 -18.45 14.36 -24.87
CA ALA A 792 -18.59 15.63 -25.57
C ALA A 792 -19.02 15.32 -27.01
N GLY A 793 -18.26 14.54 -27.78
CA GLY A 793 -18.54 14.25 -29.20
C GLY A 793 -19.98 13.85 -29.55
N ARG A 794 -20.69 13.03 -28.73
CA ARG A 794 -21.94 12.36 -29.13
C ARG A 794 -23.26 13.03 -28.73
N ASP A 795 -23.38 13.61 -27.52
CA ASP A 795 -24.64 14.23 -27.04
C ASP A 795 -24.74 15.75 -27.27
N ILE A 796 -23.71 16.32 -27.90
CA ILE A 796 -23.60 17.75 -28.22
C ILE A 796 -24.77 18.30 -29.03
N HIS A 797 -25.37 17.52 -29.95
CA HIS A 797 -26.48 18.02 -30.75
C HIS A 797 -27.71 18.31 -29.89
N LYS A 798 -28.05 17.41 -28.95
CA LYS A 798 -29.13 17.65 -27.98
C LYS A 798 -28.74 18.77 -27.02
N LEU A 799 -27.50 18.82 -26.53
CA LEU A 799 -27.05 19.84 -25.58
C LEU A 799 -27.03 21.26 -26.19
N ALA A 800 -26.70 21.37 -27.49
CA ALA A 800 -26.66 22.62 -28.25
C ALA A 800 -28.05 23.11 -28.68
N THR A 801 -29.02 22.22 -28.94
CA THR A 801 -30.34 22.57 -29.51
C THR A 801 -31.48 22.60 -28.50
N SER A 802 -31.35 21.94 -27.34
CA SER A 802 -32.46 21.75 -26.36
C SER A 802 -32.54 22.79 -25.23
N GLY A 803 -31.57 23.71 -25.12
CA GLY A 803 -31.50 24.67 -24.00
C GLY A 803 -31.12 24.08 -22.63
N ILE A 804 -30.98 22.75 -22.52
CA ILE A 804 -30.65 22.03 -21.27
C ILE A 804 -29.34 22.52 -20.64
N GLY A 805 -28.33 22.86 -21.46
CA GLY A 805 -27.06 23.39 -20.97
C GLY A 805 -27.22 24.72 -20.21
N ARG A 806 -28.05 25.64 -20.73
CA ARG A 806 -28.33 26.93 -20.08
C ARG A 806 -29.10 26.75 -18.78
N GLU A 807 -30.05 25.82 -18.75
CA GLU A 807 -30.84 25.50 -17.55
C GLU A 807 -29.97 24.88 -16.45
N LEU A 808 -29.04 23.98 -16.79
CA LEU A 808 -28.09 23.40 -15.84
C LEU A 808 -27.15 24.45 -15.24
N VAL A 809 -26.66 25.39 -16.06
CA VAL A 809 -25.84 26.51 -15.58
C VAL A 809 -26.65 27.45 -14.69
N HIS A 810 -27.89 27.77 -15.07
CA HIS A 810 -28.77 28.64 -14.29
C HIS A 810 -29.09 28.03 -12.92
N ARG A 811 -29.54 26.76 -12.87
CA ARG A 811 -29.83 26.06 -11.62
C ARG A 811 -28.58 25.77 -10.78
N GLY A 812 -27.46 25.45 -11.43
CA GLY A 812 -26.17 25.29 -10.75
C GLY A 812 -25.71 26.57 -10.07
N ARG A 813 -25.85 27.73 -10.73
CA ARG A 813 -25.56 29.04 -10.11
C ARG A 813 -26.51 29.38 -8.96
N LEU A 814 -27.81 29.06 -9.09
CA LEU A 814 -28.77 29.24 -7.99
C LEU A 814 -28.45 28.35 -6.79
N ALA A 815 -28.01 27.11 -7.01
CA ALA A 815 -27.56 26.21 -5.95
C ALA A 815 -26.28 26.72 -5.27
N LEU A 816 -25.33 27.27 -6.05
CA LEU A 816 -24.12 27.87 -5.51
C LEU A 816 -24.40 29.17 -4.73
N SER A 817 -25.33 30.00 -5.20
CA SER A 817 -25.71 31.23 -4.49
C SER A 817 -26.47 30.92 -3.19
N ALA A 818 -27.30 29.87 -3.17
CA ALA A 818 -27.98 29.40 -1.97
C ALA A 818 -27.00 28.75 -0.95
N ALA A 819 -25.98 28.03 -1.43
CA ALA A 819 -24.98 27.40 -0.58
C ALA A 819 -23.87 28.36 -0.09
N GLY A 820 -23.65 29.48 -0.77
CA GLY A 820 -22.69 30.51 -0.37
C GLY A 820 -21.26 29.98 -0.16
N ALA A 821 -20.60 30.43 0.92
CA ALA A 821 -19.26 29.97 1.30
C ALA A 821 -19.21 28.48 1.68
N ARG A 822 -20.35 27.85 2.01
CA ARG A 822 -20.45 26.44 2.44
C ARG A 822 -20.46 25.43 1.29
N ALA A 823 -20.59 25.87 0.03
CA ALA A 823 -20.42 24.97 -1.10
C ALA A 823 -18.99 24.37 -1.11
N SER A 824 -18.86 23.08 -1.39
CA SER A 824 -17.52 22.48 -1.55
C SER A 824 -16.81 23.07 -2.77
N SER A 825 -15.47 23.13 -2.74
CA SER A 825 -14.66 23.55 -3.90
C SER A 825 -14.99 22.71 -5.14
N GLY A 826 -15.18 21.39 -4.97
CA GLY A 826 -15.54 20.47 -6.04
C GLY A 826 -16.90 20.76 -6.68
N MET A 827 -17.91 21.17 -5.90
CA MET A 827 -19.23 21.54 -6.44
C MET A 827 -19.17 22.84 -7.27
N ARG A 828 -18.35 23.81 -6.84
CA ARG A 828 -18.12 25.05 -7.62
C ARG A 828 -17.41 24.76 -8.95
N GLU A 829 -16.33 24.00 -8.91
CA GLU A 829 -15.55 23.62 -10.09
C GLU A 829 -16.36 22.81 -11.11
N SER A 830 -17.28 21.99 -10.62
CA SER A 830 -18.22 21.21 -11.42
C SER A 830 -19.19 22.09 -12.22
N VAL A 831 -19.85 23.04 -11.56
CA VAL A 831 -20.75 24.00 -12.21
C VAL A 831 -19.99 24.89 -13.19
N GLU A 832 -18.77 25.31 -12.84
CA GLU A 832 -17.90 26.10 -13.70
C GLU A 832 -17.47 25.31 -14.96
N SER A 833 -17.19 24.01 -14.83
CA SER A 833 -16.81 23.15 -15.98
C SER A 833 -17.98 22.91 -16.94
N VAL A 834 -19.19 22.71 -16.41
CA VAL A 834 -20.41 22.62 -17.22
C VAL A 834 -20.69 23.94 -17.93
N HIS A 835 -20.53 25.07 -17.24
CA HIS A 835 -20.69 26.39 -17.82
C HIS A 835 -19.65 26.67 -18.93
N ALA A 836 -18.39 26.27 -18.72
CA ALA A 836 -17.36 26.41 -19.73
C ALA A 836 -17.70 25.60 -20.99
N LEU A 837 -18.11 24.33 -20.82
CA LEU A 837 -18.50 23.45 -21.93
C LEU A 837 -19.63 24.05 -22.76
N VAL A 838 -20.69 24.56 -22.10
CA VAL A 838 -21.83 25.20 -22.79
C VAL A 838 -21.37 26.42 -23.58
N LYS A 839 -20.54 27.29 -22.98
CA LYS A 839 -20.00 28.47 -23.68
C LYS A 839 -19.09 28.11 -24.85
N THR A 840 -18.26 27.07 -24.72
CA THR A 840 -17.40 26.58 -25.81
C THR A 840 -18.25 26.11 -26.99
N LEU A 841 -19.32 25.37 -26.72
CA LEU A 841 -20.26 24.91 -27.73
C LEU A 841 -20.96 26.06 -28.43
N GLU A 842 -21.51 27.01 -27.67
CA GLU A 842 -22.18 28.19 -28.23
C GLU A 842 -21.25 29.00 -29.12
N ARG A 843 -20.00 29.21 -28.68
CA ARG A 843 -18.99 29.96 -29.43
C ARG A 843 -18.59 29.24 -30.72
N MET A 844 -18.29 27.95 -30.66
CA MET A 844 -17.85 27.21 -31.85
C MET A 844 -18.95 27.01 -32.89
N LEU A 845 -20.21 26.91 -32.46
CA LEU A 845 -21.37 26.89 -33.35
C LEU A 845 -21.63 28.26 -33.97
N ALA A 846 -21.52 29.35 -33.19
CA ALA A 846 -21.70 30.72 -33.69
C ALA A 846 -20.60 31.13 -34.67
N GLU A 847 -19.36 30.68 -34.46
CA GLU A 847 -18.22 30.94 -35.34
C GLU A 847 -18.21 30.04 -36.60
N GLY A 848 -19.17 29.10 -36.75
CA GLY A 848 -19.26 28.19 -37.90
C GLY A 848 -18.11 27.18 -38.03
N LYS A 849 -17.24 27.11 -37.01
CA LYS A 849 -16.08 26.18 -36.95
C LYS A 849 -16.51 24.74 -36.69
N ALA A 850 -17.77 24.57 -36.31
CA ALA A 850 -18.32 23.36 -35.79
C ALA A 850 -19.83 23.33 -36.12
N VAL A 851 -20.35 22.19 -36.59
CA VAL A 851 -21.76 22.00 -36.92
C VAL A 851 -22.31 20.87 -36.07
N ALA A 852 -23.35 21.17 -35.30
CA ALA A 852 -24.05 20.16 -34.50
C ALA A 852 -24.91 19.28 -35.42
N THR A 853 -24.42 18.09 -35.75
CA THR A 853 -25.18 17.08 -36.50
C THR A 853 -25.82 16.07 -35.56
N PRO A 854 -26.87 15.35 -35.98
CA PRO A 854 -27.45 14.27 -35.18
C PRO A 854 -26.48 13.14 -34.78
N ASP A 855 -25.32 13.05 -35.44
CA ASP A 855 -24.28 12.06 -35.17
C ASP A 855 -23.15 12.62 -34.25
N GLY A 856 -23.30 13.87 -33.80
CA GLY A 856 -22.32 14.57 -32.98
C GLY A 856 -21.84 15.89 -33.59
N LEU A 857 -20.81 16.48 -32.98
CA LEU A 857 -20.19 17.71 -33.48
C LEU A 857 -19.27 17.40 -34.66
N ARG A 858 -19.60 17.88 -35.87
CA ARG A 858 -18.69 17.83 -37.02
C ARG A 858 -17.91 19.12 -37.11
N PHE A 859 -16.59 19.02 -37.22
CA PHE A 859 -15.74 20.17 -37.41
C PHE A 859 -15.50 20.41 -38.89
N SER A 860 -15.59 21.66 -39.31
CA SER A 860 -15.48 22.06 -40.71
C SER A 860 -14.05 21.91 -41.27
N LEU A 861 -13.05 21.70 -40.40
CA LEU A 861 -11.62 21.66 -40.71
C LEU A 861 -10.91 20.51 -39.99
N PRO A 862 -9.85 19.91 -40.58
CA PRO A 862 -8.94 19.00 -39.88
C PRO A 862 -8.33 19.69 -38.64
N GLY A 863 -8.33 19.02 -37.48
CA GLY A 863 -7.85 19.59 -36.21
C GLY A 863 -8.93 20.23 -35.32
N GLY A 864 -10.20 20.21 -35.72
CA GLY A 864 -11.29 20.85 -34.95
C GLY A 864 -11.51 20.32 -33.52
N ALA A 865 -11.16 19.05 -33.25
CA ALA A 865 -11.22 18.50 -31.88
C ALA A 865 -10.14 19.10 -30.95
N GLU A 866 -8.95 19.39 -31.48
CA GLU A 866 -7.89 20.09 -30.73
C GLU A 866 -8.30 21.54 -30.48
N ALA A 867 -8.86 22.22 -31.49
CA ALA A 867 -9.41 23.57 -31.35
C ALA A 867 -10.56 23.63 -30.33
N PHE A 868 -11.42 22.61 -30.29
CA PHE A 868 -12.47 22.49 -29.28
C PHE A 868 -11.90 22.34 -27.87
N THR A 869 -10.92 21.46 -27.72
CA THR A 869 -10.26 21.21 -26.43
C THR A 869 -9.54 22.47 -25.93
N GLN A 870 -8.85 23.17 -26.84
CA GLN A 870 -8.20 24.44 -26.55
C GLN A 870 -9.21 25.51 -26.12
N ALA A 871 -10.31 25.67 -26.86
CA ALA A 871 -11.38 26.62 -26.55
C ALA A 871 -12.08 26.30 -25.21
N PHE A 872 -12.24 25.01 -24.88
CA PHE A 872 -12.78 24.57 -23.60
C PHE A 872 -11.90 24.97 -22.42
N PHE A 873 -10.59 24.67 -22.48
CA PHE A 873 -9.67 25.06 -21.41
C PHE A 873 -9.50 26.58 -21.30
N ALA A 874 -9.52 27.30 -22.42
CA ALA A 874 -9.51 28.76 -22.43
C ALA A 874 -10.75 29.34 -21.72
N ILE A 875 -11.96 28.87 -22.04
CA ILE A 875 -13.18 29.35 -21.41
C ILE A 875 -13.28 28.97 -19.92
N ARG A 876 -12.76 27.80 -19.51
CA ARG A 876 -12.60 27.47 -18.08
C ARG A 876 -11.69 28.48 -17.38
N GLY A 877 -10.56 28.81 -18.00
CA GLY A 877 -9.65 29.85 -17.50
C GLY A 877 -10.34 31.22 -17.39
N GLU A 878 -11.17 31.61 -18.36
CA GLU A 878 -11.91 32.87 -18.34
C GLU A 878 -12.90 32.97 -17.17
N ILE A 879 -13.61 31.87 -16.88
CA ILE A 879 -14.55 31.81 -15.74
C ILE A 879 -13.79 31.94 -14.41
N ALA A 880 -12.67 31.22 -14.27
CA ALA A 880 -11.82 31.30 -13.08
C ALA A 880 -11.18 32.69 -12.93
N ALA A 881 -10.71 33.29 -14.02
CA ALA A 881 -10.13 34.63 -14.07
C ALA A 881 -11.14 35.68 -13.59
N ALA A 882 -12.39 35.63 -14.09
CA ALA A 882 -13.45 36.51 -13.64
C ALA A 882 -13.71 36.41 -12.13
N ARG A 883 -13.60 35.20 -11.55
CA ARG A 883 -13.72 34.99 -10.10
C ARG A 883 -12.54 35.59 -9.32
N ALA A 884 -11.31 35.37 -9.80
CA ALA A 884 -10.13 35.96 -9.18
C ALA A 884 -10.24 37.50 -9.13
N LEU A 885 -10.61 38.11 -10.25
CA LEU A 885 -10.82 39.56 -10.34
C LEU A 885 -11.99 40.04 -9.47
N GLY A 886 -13.09 39.28 -9.43
CA GLY A 886 -14.21 39.56 -8.53
C GLY A 886 -13.80 39.55 -7.06
N GLY A 887 -12.99 38.56 -6.65
CA GLY A 887 -12.42 38.47 -5.30
C GLY A 887 -11.54 39.67 -4.95
N ILE A 888 -10.62 40.05 -5.84
CA ILE A 888 -9.73 41.21 -5.67
C ILE A 888 -10.53 42.51 -5.54
N ARG A 889 -11.50 42.74 -6.45
CA ARG A 889 -12.37 43.92 -6.42
C ARG A 889 -13.23 43.97 -5.16
N SER A 890 -13.78 42.83 -4.73
CA SER A 890 -14.61 42.74 -3.50
C SER A 890 -13.83 43.02 -2.21
N ALA A 891 -12.52 42.80 -2.23
CA ALA A 891 -11.62 43.13 -1.13
C ALA A 891 -11.14 44.60 -1.14
N GLY A 892 -11.63 45.42 -2.07
CA GLY A 892 -11.24 46.83 -2.21
C GLY A 892 -9.87 47.07 -2.85
N LEU A 893 -9.26 46.04 -3.45
CA LEU A 893 -7.95 46.13 -4.10
C LEU A 893 -8.09 46.49 -5.60
N THR A 894 -7.08 47.15 -6.16
CA THR A 894 -7.04 47.50 -7.58
C THR A 894 -6.79 46.25 -8.44
N ALA A 895 -7.75 45.91 -9.30
CA ALA A 895 -7.66 44.71 -10.14
C ALA A 895 -7.06 44.94 -11.54
N GLN A 896 -6.67 46.18 -11.87
CA GLN A 896 -6.26 46.58 -13.22
C GLN A 896 -5.04 45.80 -13.74
N GLU A 897 -4.01 45.63 -12.90
CA GLU A 897 -2.81 44.88 -13.28
C GLU A 897 -3.10 43.38 -13.41
N ALA A 898 -3.85 42.81 -12.46
CA ALA A 898 -4.28 41.42 -12.50
C ALA A 898 -5.13 41.11 -13.75
N GLU A 899 -6.00 42.04 -14.15
CA GLU A 899 -6.84 41.93 -15.34
C GLU A 899 -5.98 41.96 -16.62
N LYS A 900 -5.00 42.88 -16.70
CA LYS A 900 -4.04 42.94 -17.80
C LYS A 900 -3.25 41.63 -17.95
N THR A 901 -2.78 41.05 -16.84
CA THR A 901 -2.07 39.76 -16.85
C THR A 901 -2.95 38.63 -17.36
N LEU A 902 -4.18 38.51 -16.83
CA LEU A 902 -5.09 37.43 -17.21
C LEU A 902 -5.54 37.54 -18.68
N GLU A 903 -5.73 38.76 -19.20
CA GLU A 903 -6.00 38.97 -20.63
C GLU A 903 -4.77 38.64 -21.51
N ALA A 904 -3.55 38.98 -21.07
CA ALA A 904 -2.34 38.57 -21.79
C ALA A 904 -2.18 37.04 -21.86
N LEU A 905 -2.46 36.33 -20.76
CA LEU A 905 -2.44 34.86 -20.74
C LEU A 905 -3.56 34.24 -21.59
N LYS A 906 -4.73 34.88 -21.64
CA LYS A 906 -5.84 34.46 -22.49
C LYS A 906 -5.50 34.58 -23.98
N LEU A 907 -4.78 35.62 -24.39
CA LEU A 907 -4.27 35.74 -25.75
C LEU A 907 -3.28 34.61 -26.07
N LEU A 908 -2.34 34.32 -25.17
CA LEU A 908 -1.38 33.21 -25.32
C LEU A 908 -2.07 31.83 -25.33
N ALA A 909 -3.16 31.66 -24.58
CA ALA A 909 -3.95 30.43 -24.59
C ALA A 909 -4.53 30.09 -25.98
N ALA A 910 -4.68 31.09 -26.87
CA ALA A 910 -5.12 30.88 -28.24
C ALA A 910 -4.02 30.32 -29.17
N GLU A 911 -2.75 30.31 -28.73
CA GLU A 911 -1.62 29.85 -29.54
C GLU A 911 -1.37 28.33 -29.43
N SER A 912 -1.67 27.71 -28.29
CA SER A 912 -1.52 26.26 -28.12
C SER A 912 -2.38 25.67 -27.00
N GLN A 913 -2.64 24.36 -27.08
CA GLN A 913 -3.32 23.62 -26.02
C GLN A 913 -2.54 23.64 -24.69
N GLN A 914 -1.19 23.59 -24.71
CA GLN A 914 -0.39 23.63 -23.49
C GLN A 914 -0.55 24.99 -22.77
N LEU A 915 -0.59 26.09 -23.53
CA LEU A 915 -0.80 27.44 -22.97
C LEU A 915 -2.23 27.62 -22.45
N ALA A 916 -3.24 27.06 -23.11
CA ALA A 916 -4.62 27.07 -22.61
C ALA A 916 -4.76 26.34 -21.26
N ARG A 917 -4.09 25.20 -21.11
CA ARG A 917 -4.04 24.46 -19.83
C ARG A 917 -3.29 25.24 -18.74
N ALA A 918 -2.20 25.92 -19.10
CA ALA A 918 -1.43 26.75 -18.20
C ALA A 918 -2.25 27.96 -17.70
N TYR A 919 -2.95 28.65 -18.61
CA TYR A 919 -3.87 29.74 -18.28
C TYR A 919 -4.96 29.28 -17.30
N GLY A 920 -5.60 28.15 -17.58
CA GLY A 920 -6.60 27.56 -16.69
C GLY A 920 -6.05 27.28 -15.29
N ALA A 921 -4.85 26.68 -15.19
CA ALA A 921 -4.21 26.39 -13.91
C ALA A 921 -3.88 27.66 -13.11
N VAL A 922 -3.30 28.67 -13.76
CA VAL A 922 -2.99 29.97 -13.13
C VAL A 922 -4.26 30.66 -12.64
N ALA A 923 -5.29 30.75 -13.49
CA ALA A 923 -6.54 31.41 -13.15
C ALA A 923 -7.25 30.72 -11.97
N LEU A 924 -7.26 29.37 -11.95
CA LEU A 924 -7.82 28.59 -10.84
C LEU A 924 -7.05 28.79 -9.53
N ARG A 925 -5.71 28.84 -9.60
CA ARG A 925 -4.86 29.10 -8.42
C ARG A 925 -5.08 30.50 -7.87
N ALA A 926 -5.06 31.52 -8.74
CA ALA A 926 -5.33 32.90 -8.35
C ALA A 926 -6.72 33.03 -7.69
N ALA A 927 -7.73 32.36 -8.26
CA ALA A 927 -9.09 32.38 -7.72
C ALA A 927 -9.28 31.57 -6.42
N ALA A 928 -8.26 30.83 -5.98
CA ALA A 928 -8.26 30.07 -4.72
C ALA A 928 -7.42 30.74 -3.62
N LEU A 929 -6.61 31.74 -3.96
CA LEU A 929 -5.80 32.50 -3.01
C LEU A 929 -6.60 33.67 -2.41
N PRO A 930 -6.26 34.12 -1.19
CA PRO A 930 -6.70 35.42 -0.67
C PRO A 930 -6.35 36.56 -1.64
N ALA A 931 -7.14 37.63 -1.65
CA ALA A 931 -7.08 38.68 -2.68
C ALA A 931 -5.68 39.33 -2.82
N ASP A 932 -5.02 39.65 -1.71
CA ASP A 932 -3.65 40.17 -1.64
C ASP A 932 -2.63 39.20 -2.24
N LYS A 933 -2.74 37.92 -1.89
CA LYS A 933 -1.86 36.86 -2.39
C LYS A 933 -2.13 36.52 -3.85
N ALA A 934 -3.38 36.60 -4.30
CA ALA A 934 -3.78 36.41 -5.69
C ALA A 934 -3.19 37.50 -6.58
N GLN A 935 -3.19 38.76 -6.12
CA GLN A 935 -2.57 39.88 -6.83
C GLN A 935 -1.05 39.70 -6.93
N ALA A 936 -0.38 39.39 -5.81
CA ALA A 936 1.06 39.11 -5.81
C ALA A 936 1.43 37.93 -6.73
N TYR A 937 0.60 36.88 -6.75
CA TYR A 937 0.79 35.71 -7.61
C TYR A 937 0.66 36.06 -9.09
N LEU A 938 -0.39 36.80 -9.47
CA LEU A 938 -0.58 37.23 -10.85
C LEU A 938 0.51 38.21 -11.31
N ALA A 939 1.00 39.10 -10.44
CA ALA A 939 2.15 39.95 -10.74
C ALA A 939 3.43 39.12 -11.03
N ALA A 940 3.70 38.09 -10.22
CA ALA A 940 4.82 37.18 -10.46
C ALA A 940 4.66 36.37 -11.76
N VAL A 941 3.43 36.00 -12.12
CA VAL A 941 3.13 35.34 -13.41
C VAL A 941 3.41 36.28 -14.59
N ASP A 942 3.03 37.57 -14.48
CA ASP A 942 3.33 38.53 -15.54
C ASP A 942 4.83 38.78 -15.67
N SER A 943 5.55 38.87 -14.54
CA SER A 943 7.02 38.99 -14.53
C SER A 943 7.68 37.82 -15.26
N LEU A 944 7.31 36.58 -14.92
CA LEU A 944 7.79 35.40 -15.61
C LEU A 944 7.53 35.48 -17.12
N ARG A 945 6.29 35.80 -17.51
CA ARG A 945 5.88 35.91 -18.92
C ARG A 945 6.69 36.97 -19.68
N ALA A 946 6.88 38.14 -19.08
CA ALA A 946 7.62 39.25 -19.67
C ALA A 946 9.13 38.96 -19.79
N SER A 947 9.67 38.17 -18.87
CA SER A 947 11.09 37.81 -18.78
C SER A 947 11.50 36.62 -19.66
N VAL A 948 10.55 35.92 -20.30
CA VAL A 948 10.84 34.75 -21.15
C VAL A 948 11.45 35.19 -22.49
N ARG A 949 12.65 34.69 -22.79
CA ARG A 949 13.28 34.84 -24.10
C ARG A 949 12.56 33.96 -25.15
N SER A 950 12.54 34.39 -26.40
CA SER A 950 11.85 33.68 -27.50
C SER A 950 12.22 32.19 -27.59
N GLU A 951 13.50 31.86 -27.40
CA GLU A 951 14.05 30.51 -27.42
C GLU A 951 13.61 29.63 -26.22
N ALA A 952 13.24 30.26 -25.09
CA ALA A 952 12.80 29.60 -23.86
C ALA A 952 11.26 29.45 -23.77
N THR A 953 10.51 30.00 -24.74
CA THR A 953 9.04 29.94 -24.80
C THR A 953 8.45 28.53 -24.60
N PRO A 954 9.06 27.43 -25.12
CA PRO A 954 8.52 26.08 -24.88
C PRO A 954 8.47 25.67 -23.41
N ALA A 955 9.28 26.26 -22.53
CA ALA A 955 9.28 25.98 -21.10
C ALA A 955 8.15 26.72 -20.34
N LEU A 956 7.67 27.85 -20.88
CA LEU A 956 6.73 28.74 -20.21
C LEU A 956 5.42 28.05 -19.83
N ALA A 957 4.83 27.27 -20.74
CA ALA A 957 3.57 26.59 -20.49
C ALA A 957 3.67 25.57 -19.34
N GLU A 958 4.79 24.84 -19.24
CA GLU A 958 4.99 23.86 -18.17
C GLU A 958 5.20 24.54 -16.81
N LEU A 959 5.99 25.62 -16.76
CA LEU A 959 6.27 26.39 -15.55
C LEU A 959 5.01 27.07 -15.01
N LEU A 960 4.22 27.71 -15.87
CA LEU A 960 2.95 28.33 -15.49
C LEU A 960 1.93 27.29 -15.02
N ARG A 961 1.85 26.15 -15.69
CA ARG A 961 0.95 25.07 -15.27
C ARG A 961 1.35 24.52 -13.89
N HIS A 962 2.64 24.33 -13.63
CA HIS A 962 3.12 23.84 -12.34
C HIS A 962 2.92 24.87 -11.22
N SER A 963 3.10 26.16 -11.50
CA SER A 963 2.84 27.21 -10.49
C SER A 963 1.36 27.27 -10.07
N GLY A 964 0.45 26.88 -10.96
CA GLY A 964 -0.98 26.76 -10.68
C GLY A 964 -1.39 25.48 -9.94
N ALA A 965 -0.48 24.51 -9.75
CA ALA A 965 -0.79 23.23 -9.12
C ALA A 965 -1.07 23.37 -7.62
N ARG A 966 -2.10 22.67 -7.12
CA ARG A 966 -2.44 22.68 -5.68
C ARG A 966 -1.37 22.03 -4.80
N SER A 967 -0.66 21.06 -5.34
CA SER A 967 0.43 20.34 -4.68
C SER A 967 1.66 21.21 -4.38
N LEU A 968 1.78 22.38 -5.02
CA LEU A 968 2.87 23.32 -4.79
C LEU A 968 2.57 24.21 -3.57
N LYS A 969 3.38 24.07 -2.52
CA LYS A 969 3.23 24.79 -1.25
C LYS A 969 3.42 26.31 -1.42
N ASP A 970 4.48 26.72 -2.10
CA ASP A 970 4.80 28.13 -2.34
C ASP A 970 4.94 28.44 -3.84
N PRO A 971 3.85 28.87 -4.51
CA PRO A 971 3.87 29.18 -5.93
C PRO A 971 4.61 30.49 -6.25
N LEU A 972 4.73 31.40 -5.29
CA LEU A 972 5.40 32.69 -5.48
C LEU A 972 6.91 32.52 -5.51
N ALA A 973 7.47 31.77 -4.57
CA ALA A 973 8.89 31.42 -4.56
C ALA A 973 9.28 30.70 -5.86
N PHE A 974 8.49 29.68 -6.25
CA PHE A 974 8.72 28.94 -7.48
C PHE A 974 8.71 29.83 -8.73
N LEU A 975 7.76 30.77 -8.86
CA LEU A 975 7.71 31.68 -10.02
C LEU A 975 8.93 32.59 -10.11
N LYS A 976 9.42 33.11 -8.98
CA LYS A 976 10.65 33.93 -8.94
C LYS A 976 11.89 33.12 -9.35
N GLU A 977 11.95 31.87 -8.93
CA GLU A 977 13.04 30.96 -9.32
C GLU A 977 12.97 30.56 -10.80
N ALA A 978 11.75 30.30 -11.29
CA ALA A 978 11.49 30.00 -12.70
C ALA A 978 11.81 31.19 -13.61
N GLU A 979 11.58 32.41 -13.13
CA GLU A 979 11.91 33.65 -13.85
C GLU A 979 13.41 33.74 -14.13
N TRP A 980 14.25 33.50 -13.12
CA TRP A 980 15.71 33.45 -13.31
C TRP A 980 16.10 32.47 -14.41
N LEU A 981 15.48 31.29 -14.45
CA LEU A 981 15.81 30.25 -15.43
C LEU A 981 15.51 30.67 -16.88
N VAL A 982 14.33 31.25 -17.12
CA VAL A 982 13.89 31.62 -18.49
C VAL A 982 14.49 32.94 -18.96
N SER A 983 14.85 33.83 -18.02
CA SER A 983 15.46 35.13 -18.32
C SER A 983 16.98 35.06 -18.49
N HIS A 984 17.62 33.94 -18.12
CA HIS A 984 19.08 33.83 -18.12
C HIS A 984 19.65 33.94 -19.54
N PRO A 985 20.39 35.01 -19.90
CA PRO A 985 20.70 35.35 -21.30
C PRO A 985 21.60 34.35 -22.01
N GLU A 986 22.37 33.59 -21.24
CA GLU A 986 23.40 32.70 -21.77
C GLU A 986 23.09 31.20 -21.63
N LEU A 987 21.95 30.84 -21.00
CA LEU A 987 21.54 29.43 -20.92
C LEU A 987 20.92 29.00 -22.26
N ASP A 988 21.34 27.85 -22.76
CA ASP A 988 20.81 27.28 -23.99
C ASP A 988 19.34 26.90 -23.83
N ALA A 989 18.55 27.06 -24.88
CA ALA A 989 17.13 26.72 -24.92
C ALA A 989 16.85 25.29 -24.43
N GLU A 990 17.68 24.32 -24.86
CA GLU A 990 17.55 22.92 -24.47
C GLU A 990 17.82 22.73 -22.96
N ALA A 991 18.81 23.42 -22.40
CA ALA A 991 19.11 23.38 -20.97
C ALA A 991 17.94 23.98 -20.16
N VAL A 992 17.40 25.12 -20.60
CA VAL A 992 16.25 25.78 -19.97
C VAL A 992 15.04 24.84 -19.96
N VAL A 993 14.69 24.22 -21.08
CA VAL A 993 13.55 23.30 -21.18
C VAL A 993 13.76 22.06 -20.31
N ALA A 994 14.96 21.48 -20.30
CA ALA A 994 15.27 20.30 -19.49
C ALA A 994 15.25 20.61 -17.98
N LEU A 995 15.82 21.74 -17.56
CA LEU A 995 15.81 22.20 -16.16
C LEU A 995 14.40 22.55 -15.71
N ALA A 996 13.59 23.24 -16.54
CA ALA A 996 12.19 23.55 -16.24
C ALA A 996 11.38 22.27 -16.00
N ARG A 997 11.53 21.26 -16.86
CA ARG A 997 10.90 19.93 -16.70
C ARG A 997 11.31 19.24 -15.40
N LYS A 998 12.58 19.33 -15.02
CA LYS A 998 13.08 18.74 -13.78
C LYS A 998 12.55 19.52 -12.57
N ALA A 999 12.49 20.85 -12.62
CA ALA A 999 12.00 21.70 -11.55
C ALA A 999 10.50 21.42 -11.28
N CYS A 1000 9.69 21.30 -12.33
CA CYS A 1000 8.26 20.95 -12.23
C CYS A 1000 8.01 19.55 -11.64
N ARG A 1001 9.02 18.67 -11.62
CA ARG A 1001 8.95 17.34 -10.99
C ARG A 1001 9.68 17.30 -9.66
N SER A 1002 10.04 18.47 -9.13
CA SER A 1002 10.87 18.66 -7.96
C SER A 1002 12.13 17.79 -8.00
N LYS A 1003 12.76 17.61 -9.17
CA LYS A 1003 14.02 16.86 -9.37
C LYS A 1003 15.26 17.76 -9.37
N VAL A 1004 15.07 19.06 -9.49
CA VAL A 1004 16.09 20.09 -9.28
C VAL A 1004 15.43 21.23 -8.51
N ASP A 1005 16.19 21.81 -7.60
CA ASP A 1005 15.84 23.02 -6.86
C ASP A 1005 16.56 24.18 -7.56
N LEU A 1006 15.79 25.09 -8.14
CA LEU A 1006 16.32 26.21 -8.92
C LEU A 1006 16.99 27.26 -8.03
N SER A 1007 16.50 27.44 -6.80
CA SER A 1007 17.14 28.31 -5.80
C SER A 1007 18.54 27.81 -5.44
N TRP A 1008 18.66 26.51 -5.17
CA TRP A 1008 19.94 25.87 -4.89
C TRP A 1008 20.86 25.93 -6.12
N LEU A 1009 20.36 25.61 -7.31
CA LEU A 1009 21.14 25.65 -8.54
C LEU A 1009 21.72 27.04 -8.79
N ARG A 1010 20.93 28.10 -8.57
CA ARG A 1010 21.37 29.50 -8.66
C ARG A 1010 22.44 29.86 -7.62
N SER A 1011 22.47 29.18 -6.47
CA SER A 1011 23.50 29.39 -5.43
C SER A 1011 24.83 28.69 -5.73
N THR A 1012 24.88 27.84 -6.76
CA THR A 1012 26.12 27.16 -7.19
C THR A 1012 27.03 28.12 -7.96
N SER A 1013 28.34 27.85 -7.95
CA SER A 1013 29.35 28.57 -8.75
C SER A 1013 29.67 27.83 -10.05
N LEU A 1014 28.69 27.12 -10.63
CA LEU A 1014 28.86 26.45 -11.92
C LEU A 1014 29.14 27.49 -13.00
N THR A 1015 30.18 27.27 -13.79
CA THR A 1015 30.39 28.05 -15.02
C THR A 1015 29.23 27.82 -15.97
N LEU A 1016 28.94 28.79 -16.82
CA LEU A 1016 27.87 28.69 -17.80
C LEU A 1016 27.99 27.42 -18.67
N GLU A 1017 29.20 27.12 -19.15
CA GLU A 1017 29.50 25.92 -19.93
C GLU A 1017 29.09 24.65 -19.17
N ALA A 1018 29.46 24.54 -17.90
CA ALA A 1018 29.10 23.40 -17.06
C ALA A 1018 27.60 23.32 -16.77
N LEU A 1019 26.97 24.46 -16.50
CA LEU A 1019 25.54 24.54 -16.26
C LEU A 1019 24.73 24.13 -17.50
N ASN A 1020 25.16 24.57 -18.68
CA ASN A 1020 24.55 24.16 -19.96
C ASN A 1020 24.73 22.66 -20.21
N ALA A 1021 25.96 22.13 -20.10
CA ALA A 1021 26.23 20.71 -20.32
C ALA A 1021 25.42 19.82 -19.36
N MET A 1022 25.47 20.12 -18.06
CA MET A 1022 24.74 19.37 -17.03
C MET A 1022 23.22 19.59 -17.11
N GLY A 1023 22.78 20.78 -17.52
CA GLY A 1023 21.37 21.14 -17.67
C GLY A 1023 20.68 20.39 -18.80
N ARG A 1024 21.34 20.29 -19.96
CA ARG A 1024 20.87 19.52 -21.13
C ARG A 1024 20.76 18.03 -20.83
N ASN A 1025 21.69 17.47 -20.04
CA ASN A 1025 21.70 16.05 -19.70
C ASN A 1025 20.48 15.68 -18.82
N LYS A 1026 19.58 14.85 -19.37
CA LYS A 1026 18.34 14.44 -18.70
C LYS A 1026 18.58 13.60 -17.44
N MET A 1027 19.73 12.94 -17.35
CA MET A 1027 20.10 12.00 -16.29
C MET A 1027 20.95 12.63 -15.18
N THR A 1028 21.34 13.91 -15.29
CA THR A 1028 22.08 14.60 -14.22
C THR A 1028 21.36 14.48 -12.87
N PRO A 1029 22.00 13.90 -11.84
CA PRO A 1029 21.38 13.62 -10.55
C PRO A 1029 21.42 14.84 -9.62
N TRP A 1030 20.72 15.91 -10.02
CA TRP A 1030 20.73 17.20 -9.29
C TRP A 1030 20.39 17.08 -7.81
N LYS A 1031 19.39 16.26 -7.45
CA LYS A 1031 19.03 16.01 -6.04
C LYS A 1031 20.15 15.42 -5.22
N ASP A 1032 20.90 14.48 -5.79
CA ASP A 1032 21.96 13.83 -5.05
C ASP A 1032 23.16 14.77 -4.88
N PHE A 1033 23.40 15.67 -5.84
CA PHE A 1033 24.36 16.77 -5.68
C PHE A 1033 23.93 17.76 -4.61
N GLN A 1034 22.66 18.18 -4.61
CA GLN A 1034 22.09 19.05 -3.58
C GLN A 1034 22.19 18.41 -2.20
N ARG A 1035 21.80 17.13 -2.09
CA ARG A 1035 21.88 16.36 -0.86
C ARG A 1035 23.32 16.18 -0.39
N ALA A 1036 24.26 15.94 -1.30
CA ALA A 1036 25.68 15.86 -0.95
C ALA A 1036 26.25 17.19 -0.49
N ALA A 1037 25.77 18.32 -1.03
CA ALA A 1037 26.14 19.65 -0.54
C ALA A 1037 25.58 19.91 0.87
N ALA A 1038 24.35 19.47 1.15
CA ALA A 1038 23.72 19.59 2.47
C ALA A 1038 24.27 18.59 3.52
N GLU A 1039 24.75 17.42 3.09
CA GLU A 1039 25.27 16.35 3.94
C GLU A 1039 26.78 16.10 3.69
N PRO A 1040 27.68 17.05 4.05
CA PRO A 1040 29.11 16.91 3.77
C PRO A 1040 29.75 15.70 4.49
N GLY A 1041 29.20 15.28 5.64
CA GLY A 1041 29.67 14.12 6.41
C GLY A 1041 29.25 12.76 5.85
N ASN A 1042 28.36 12.69 4.86
CA ASN A 1042 27.88 11.41 4.31
C ASN A 1042 28.87 10.83 3.29
N LEU A 1043 29.92 10.16 3.76
CA LEU A 1043 31.00 9.65 2.92
C LEU A 1043 30.53 8.72 1.78
N LYS A 1044 29.48 7.92 2.00
CA LYS A 1044 28.93 7.02 0.97
C LYS A 1044 28.30 7.83 -0.18
N LEU A 1045 27.49 8.83 0.16
CA LEU A 1045 26.90 9.75 -0.82
C LEU A 1045 27.99 10.57 -1.52
N GLN A 1046 28.99 11.06 -0.78
CA GLN A 1046 30.11 11.81 -1.35
C GLN A 1046 30.91 10.99 -2.37
N ARG A 1047 31.21 9.72 -2.06
CA ARG A 1047 31.90 8.80 -2.99
C ARG A 1047 31.06 8.57 -4.25
N TRP A 1048 29.77 8.28 -4.08
CA TRP A 1048 28.86 8.10 -5.21
C TRP A 1048 28.76 9.36 -6.09
N VAL A 1049 28.62 10.55 -5.49
CA VAL A 1049 28.60 11.83 -6.22
C VAL A 1049 29.93 12.09 -6.92
N ARG A 1050 31.07 11.78 -6.30
CA ARG A 1050 32.39 11.89 -6.94
C ARG A 1050 32.46 11.03 -8.20
N GLU A 1051 31.92 9.81 -8.18
CA GLU A 1051 31.87 8.94 -9.35
C GLU A 1051 30.94 9.48 -10.46
N GLN A 1052 29.76 10.00 -10.10
CA GLN A 1052 28.84 10.61 -11.07
C GLN A 1052 29.46 11.86 -11.72
N LEU A 1053 30.08 12.74 -10.93
CA LEU A 1053 30.76 13.93 -11.43
C LEU A 1053 31.95 13.59 -12.31
N ARG A 1054 32.66 12.50 -12.00
CA ARG A 1054 33.74 12.00 -12.85
C ARG A 1054 33.23 11.52 -14.20
N GLY A 1055 32.09 10.83 -14.23
CA GLY A 1055 31.39 10.45 -15.47
C GLY A 1055 31.06 11.68 -16.32
N LEU A 1056 30.35 12.65 -15.73
CA LEU A 1056 29.99 13.92 -16.38
C LEU A 1056 31.22 14.71 -16.86
N ALA A 1057 32.26 14.79 -16.05
CA ALA A 1057 33.51 15.45 -16.43
C ALA A 1057 34.15 14.80 -17.67
N THR A 1058 34.07 13.47 -17.78
CA THR A 1058 34.59 12.75 -18.94
C THR A 1058 33.73 12.97 -20.18
N GLU A 1059 32.41 13.00 -20.04
CA GLU A 1059 31.47 13.35 -21.13
C GLU A 1059 31.75 14.77 -21.65
N MET A 1060 31.87 15.76 -20.75
CA MET A 1060 32.21 17.14 -21.10
C MET A 1060 33.56 17.25 -21.81
N LEU A 1061 34.61 16.60 -21.28
CA LEU A 1061 35.93 16.62 -21.94
C LEU A 1061 35.91 15.93 -23.30
N THR A 1062 35.03 14.94 -23.49
CA THR A 1062 34.85 14.26 -24.79
C THR A 1062 34.20 15.20 -25.79
N GLU A 1063 33.20 15.98 -25.38
CA GLU A 1063 32.58 17.04 -26.20
C GLU A 1063 33.59 18.13 -26.55
N ASP A 1064 34.22 18.73 -25.52
CA ASP A 1064 35.14 19.86 -25.66
C ASP A 1064 36.31 19.52 -26.61
N ASN A 1065 36.76 18.26 -26.58
CA ASN A 1065 37.87 17.77 -27.39
C ASN A 1065 37.44 16.89 -28.57
N ALA A 1066 36.17 16.84 -28.95
CA ALA A 1066 35.66 15.89 -29.95
C ALA A 1066 36.45 15.94 -31.27
N ARG A 1067 36.80 17.13 -31.77
CA ARG A 1067 37.59 17.30 -33.00
C ARG A 1067 38.99 16.69 -32.92
N LYS A 1068 39.59 16.72 -31.72
CA LYS A 1068 40.93 16.17 -31.45
C LYS A 1068 40.88 14.67 -31.20
N LEU A 1069 39.85 14.20 -30.48
CA LEU A 1069 39.66 12.79 -30.14
C LEU A 1069 39.19 11.96 -31.33
N PHE A 1070 38.44 12.56 -32.26
CA PHE A 1070 37.87 11.90 -33.44
C PHE A 1070 38.18 12.68 -34.73
N PRO A 1071 39.44 12.64 -35.22
CA PRO A 1071 39.82 13.35 -36.44
C PRO A 1071 38.96 12.93 -37.64
N GLY A 1072 38.43 13.90 -38.39
CA GLY A 1072 37.57 13.67 -39.55
C GLY A 1072 36.09 13.46 -39.25
N PHE A 1073 35.68 13.58 -37.98
CA PHE A 1073 34.28 13.47 -37.54
C PHE A 1073 33.80 14.73 -36.83
N GLN A 1074 32.50 14.99 -36.93
CA GLN A 1074 31.81 16.05 -36.20
C GLN A 1074 30.79 15.45 -35.22
N LEU A 1075 30.73 15.98 -34.01
CA LEU A 1075 29.66 15.69 -33.05
C LEU A 1075 28.33 16.24 -33.61
N THR A 1076 27.33 15.37 -33.74
CA THR A 1076 26.05 15.69 -34.41
C THR A 1076 24.82 15.34 -33.59
N GLY A 1077 24.96 14.60 -32.49
CA GLY A 1077 23.84 14.27 -31.62
C GLY A 1077 24.29 13.78 -30.26
N ARG A 1078 23.43 14.00 -29.26
CA ARG A 1078 23.64 13.69 -27.83
C ARG A 1078 22.53 12.82 -27.29
N GLN A 1079 22.85 11.93 -26.36
CA GLN A 1079 21.89 11.03 -25.70
C GLN A 1079 20.87 10.46 -26.70
N VAL A 1080 21.39 9.93 -27.81
CA VAL A 1080 20.57 9.55 -28.96
C VAL A 1080 19.94 8.20 -28.68
N LYS A 1081 18.62 8.15 -28.75
CA LYS A 1081 17.88 6.89 -28.66
C LYS A 1081 18.13 6.07 -29.92
N MET A 1082 18.62 4.85 -29.73
CA MET A 1082 18.98 3.91 -30.78
C MET A 1082 17.79 3.00 -31.12
N GLY A 1083 17.88 2.29 -32.25
CA GLY A 1083 16.76 1.50 -32.80
C GLY A 1083 16.29 0.36 -31.88
N GLY A 1084 17.20 -0.25 -31.12
CA GLY A 1084 16.91 -1.23 -30.07
C GLY A 1084 16.44 -0.61 -28.74
N GLY A 1085 16.27 0.72 -28.69
CA GLY A 1085 15.74 1.43 -27.52
C GLY A 1085 16.79 1.86 -26.50
N HIS A 1086 18.06 1.48 -26.67
CA HIS A 1086 19.18 1.95 -25.84
C HIS A 1086 19.53 3.41 -26.17
N ILE A 1087 20.23 4.09 -25.26
CA ILE A 1087 20.68 5.48 -25.45
C ILE A 1087 22.20 5.45 -25.52
N ILE A 1088 22.79 6.04 -26.57
CA ILE A 1088 24.23 6.28 -26.67
C ILE A 1088 24.54 7.70 -26.21
N ASP A 1089 25.69 7.91 -25.58
CA ASP A 1089 26.06 9.24 -25.06
C ASP A 1089 26.19 10.28 -26.19
N GLU A 1090 26.91 9.95 -27.28
CA GLU A 1090 27.16 10.87 -28.39
C GLU A 1090 27.08 10.17 -29.77
N VAL A 1091 26.81 10.94 -30.81
CA VAL A 1091 26.82 10.51 -32.22
C VAL A 1091 27.70 11.41 -33.06
N LEU A 1092 28.68 10.80 -33.70
CA LEU A 1092 29.59 11.42 -34.66
C LEU A 1092 29.10 11.19 -36.09
N THR A 1093 29.25 12.20 -36.96
CA THR A 1093 29.06 12.05 -38.40
C THR A 1093 30.38 12.33 -39.12
N ALA A 1094 30.74 11.50 -40.10
CA ALA A 1094 31.93 11.73 -40.91
C ALA A 1094 31.84 13.06 -41.67
N MET A 1095 32.91 13.87 -41.65
CA MET A 1095 32.96 15.15 -42.35
C MET A 1095 33.12 14.99 -43.87
N MET A 1096 33.62 13.84 -44.34
CA MET A 1096 33.90 13.54 -45.75
C MET A 1096 33.43 12.11 -46.08
N GLY A 1097 32.59 11.93 -47.10
CA GLY A 1097 32.07 10.63 -47.55
C GLY A 1097 30.56 10.43 -47.36
N PRO A 1098 30.01 9.22 -47.59
CA PRO A 1098 28.60 8.93 -47.27
C PRO A 1098 28.33 9.23 -45.79
N LYS A 1099 27.11 9.71 -45.45
CA LYS A 1099 26.67 10.15 -44.10
C LYS A 1099 26.69 9.01 -43.05
N LEU A 1100 27.85 8.39 -42.84
CA LEU A 1100 28.05 7.33 -41.87
C LEU A 1100 28.07 7.98 -40.48
N GLN A 1101 27.19 7.51 -39.61
CA GLN A 1101 27.14 7.92 -38.22
C GLN A 1101 27.82 6.88 -37.34
N HIS A 1102 28.54 7.33 -36.31
CA HIS A 1102 29.18 6.44 -35.34
C HIS A 1102 28.68 6.80 -33.95
N GLY A 1103 28.25 5.79 -33.18
CA GLY A 1103 27.93 5.99 -31.77
C GLY A 1103 29.21 6.04 -30.93
N VAL A 1104 29.22 6.91 -29.92
CA VAL A 1104 30.30 7.03 -28.95
C VAL A 1104 29.71 6.86 -27.55
N GLU A 1105 30.16 5.84 -26.84
CA GLU A 1105 29.82 5.65 -25.43
C GLU A 1105 30.99 6.12 -24.56
N VAL A 1106 30.70 6.87 -23.50
CA VAL A 1106 31.71 7.43 -22.61
C VAL A 1106 31.65 6.75 -21.25
N LYS A 1107 32.81 6.34 -20.74
CA LYS A 1107 32.93 5.69 -19.42
C LYS A 1107 34.08 6.29 -18.63
N GLY A 1108 33.76 7.32 -17.85
CA GLY A 1108 34.66 7.98 -16.90
C GLY A 1108 35.00 7.15 -15.65
N TRP A 1109 35.07 5.82 -15.74
CA TRP A 1109 35.41 4.97 -14.59
C TRP A 1109 36.90 5.13 -14.23
N SER A 1110 37.23 4.95 -12.94
CA SER A 1110 38.62 4.85 -12.50
C SER A 1110 39.23 3.51 -12.91
N GLU A 1111 40.55 3.40 -12.91
CA GLU A 1111 41.25 2.14 -13.16
C GLU A 1111 40.73 1.02 -12.25
N ASN A 1112 40.61 1.29 -10.95
CA ASN A 1112 40.15 0.30 -9.98
C ASN A 1112 38.73 -0.21 -10.29
N ARG A 1113 37.85 0.68 -10.75
CA ARG A 1113 36.49 0.31 -11.13
C ARG A 1113 36.46 -0.52 -12.41
N TRP A 1114 37.25 -0.16 -13.42
CA TRP A 1114 37.42 -0.97 -14.63
C TRP A 1114 37.94 -2.37 -14.31
N ARG A 1115 39.00 -2.46 -13.51
CA ARG A 1115 39.58 -3.73 -13.05
C ARG A 1115 38.53 -4.58 -12.34
N THR A 1116 37.83 -4.02 -11.35
CA THR A 1116 36.80 -4.75 -10.59
C THR A 1116 35.66 -5.24 -11.49
N ALA A 1117 35.21 -4.41 -12.44
CA ALA A 1117 34.13 -4.78 -13.35
C ALA A 1117 34.55 -5.90 -14.31
N LEU A 1118 35.74 -5.81 -14.90
CA LEU A 1118 36.27 -6.82 -15.84
C LEU A 1118 36.61 -8.13 -15.11
N ASP A 1119 37.15 -8.06 -13.90
CA ASP A 1119 37.41 -9.24 -13.08
C ASP A 1119 36.10 -9.94 -12.69
N ALA A 1120 35.07 -9.17 -12.32
CA ALA A 1120 33.75 -9.70 -12.04
C ALA A 1120 33.10 -10.32 -13.28
N TRP A 1121 33.28 -9.73 -14.47
CA TRP A 1121 32.81 -10.31 -15.73
C TRP A 1121 33.45 -11.67 -16.02
N LEU A 1122 34.77 -11.77 -15.88
CA LEU A 1122 35.51 -13.02 -16.08
C LEU A 1122 35.15 -14.07 -15.03
N ALA A 1123 35.01 -13.67 -13.76
CA ALA A 1123 34.58 -14.55 -12.69
C ALA A 1123 33.16 -15.09 -12.95
N GLY A 1124 32.23 -14.22 -13.37
CA GLY A 1124 30.87 -14.59 -13.73
C GLY A 1124 30.80 -15.59 -14.90
N ARG A 1125 31.61 -15.39 -15.96
CA ARG A 1125 31.70 -16.36 -17.07
C ARG A 1125 32.22 -17.74 -16.63
N ARG A 1126 33.03 -17.78 -15.57
CA ARG A 1126 33.54 -19.04 -14.98
C ARG A 1126 32.59 -19.67 -13.97
N GLY A 1127 31.36 -19.16 -13.84
CA GLY A 1127 30.37 -19.66 -12.89
C GLY A 1127 30.62 -19.27 -11.44
N ALA A 1128 31.52 -18.32 -11.15
CA ALA A 1128 31.75 -17.86 -9.79
C ALA A 1128 30.58 -17.01 -9.29
N GLN A 1129 30.23 -17.18 -8.01
CA GLN A 1129 29.19 -16.39 -7.36
C GLN A 1129 29.67 -14.94 -7.17
N LEU A 1130 28.96 -13.98 -7.78
CA LEU A 1130 29.28 -12.56 -7.70
C LEU A 1130 28.52 -11.90 -6.54
N ASN A 1131 29.20 -11.03 -5.78
CA ASN A 1131 28.51 -10.21 -4.78
C ASN A 1131 27.62 -9.15 -5.46
N LYS A 1132 26.74 -8.47 -4.69
CA LYS A 1132 25.79 -7.49 -5.23
C LYS A 1132 26.46 -6.33 -6.00
N GLN A 1133 27.62 -5.86 -5.54
CA GLN A 1133 28.36 -4.78 -6.21
C GLN A 1133 28.98 -5.26 -7.53
N GLN A 1134 29.61 -6.44 -7.52
CA GLN A 1134 30.16 -7.09 -8.70
C GLN A 1134 29.06 -7.40 -9.73
N GLY A 1135 27.92 -7.95 -9.30
CA GLY A 1135 26.76 -8.18 -10.15
C GLY A 1135 26.19 -6.90 -10.76
N THR A 1136 26.23 -5.78 -10.03
CA THR A 1136 25.84 -4.46 -10.57
C THR A 1136 26.82 -3.97 -11.64
N LEU A 1137 28.12 -4.13 -11.42
CA LEU A 1137 29.15 -3.80 -12.40
C LEU A 1137 29.06 -4.67 -13.66
N VAL A 1138 28.78 -5.97 -13.50
CA VAL A 1138 28.55 -6.89 -14.63
C VAL A 1138 27.31 -6.48 -15.43
N LYS A 1139 26.21 -6.08 -14.76
CA LYS A 1139 25.03 -5.52 -15.46
C LYS A 1139 25.35 -4.21 -16.19
N GLN A 1140 26.22 -3.36 -15.63
CA GLN A 1140 26.68 -2.15 -16.30
C GLN A 1140 27.54 -2.45 -17.53
N LEU A 1141 28.41 -3.46 -17.47
CA LEU A 1141 29.16 -3.95 -18.62
C LEU A 1141 28.26 -4.57 -19.69
N GLN A 1142 27.28 -5.38 -19.29
CA GLN A 1142 26.28 -5.91 -20.24
C GLN A 1142 25.53 -4.79 -20.95
N ARG A 1143 25.06 -3.79 -20.19
CA ARG A 1143 24.37 -2.63 -20.78
C ARG A 1143 25.28 -1.85 -21.74
N LEU A 1144 26.55 -1.69 -21.41
CA LEU A 1144 27.55 -1.10 -22.30
C LEU A 1144 27.66 -1.90 -23.61
N LEU A 1145 27.71 -3.24 -23.54
CA LEU A 1145 27.74 -4.09 -24.73
C LEU A 1145 26.47 -3.92 -25.57
N ASP A 1146 25.30 -3.88 -24.93
CA ASP A 1146 24.03 -3.68 -25.63
C ASP A 1146 23.99 -2.30 -26.34
N GLN A 1147 24.48 -1.24 -25.69
CA GLN A 1147 24.60 0.09 -26.26
C GLN A 1147 25.55 0.12 -27.46
N LEU A 1148 26.72 -0.50 -27.35
CA LEU A 1148 27.71 -0.59 -28.44
C LEU A 1148 27.16 -1.42 -29.62
N ALA A 1149 26.50 -2.56 -29.33
CA ALA A 1149 25.89 -3.40 -30.34
C ALA A 1149 24.77 -2.68 -31.10
N ASP A 1150 23.94 -1.90 -30.40
CA ASP A 1150 22.88 -1.12 -31.03
C ASP A 1150 23.42 0.09 -31.81
N ALA A 1151 24.53 0.68 -31.35
CA ALA A 1151 25.26 1.72 -32.08
C ALA A 1151 25.95 1.22 -33.35
N ALA A 1152 26.29 -0.07 -33.43
CA ALA A 1152 26.90 -0.69 -34.60
C ALA A 1152 25.91 -1.05 -35.73
N LYS A 1153 24.59 -0.94 -35.50
CA LYS A 1153 23.58 -1.29 -36.52
C LYS A 1153 23.45 -0.22 -37.61
N ALA A 1154 23.41 -0.66 -38.86
CA ALA A 1154 23.24 0.20 -40.05
C ALA A 1154 22.03 1.17 -39.88
N PRO A 1155 22.14 2.45 -40.29
CA PRO A 1155 23.14 3.08 -41.17
C PRO A 1155 24.45 3.50 -40.47
N ARG A 1156 24.70 3.01 -39.25
CA ARG A 1156 25.85 3.40 -38.42
C ARG A 1156 27.07 2.48 -38.59
N GLY A 1157 28.26 3.06 -38.47
CA GLY A 1157 29.54 2.36 -38.54
C GLY A 1157 30.01 1.82 -37.19
N LYS A 1158 31.29 1.38 -37.13
CA LYS A 1158 31.92 0.85 -35.90
C LYS A 1158 31.84 1.88 -34.74
N PRO A 1159 31.36 1.49 -33.55
CA PRO A 1159 31.21 2.43 -32.43
C PRO A 1159 32.55 2.72 -31.75
N PHE A 1160 32.59 3.80 -30.96
CA PHE A 1160 33.72 4.18 -30.12
C PHE A 1160 33.38 4.01 -28.65
N LEU A 1161 34.36 3.58 -27.85
CA LEU A 1161 34.31 3.63 -26.39
C LEU A 1161 35.38 4.59 -25.88
N VAL A 1162 34.98 5.60 -25.11
CA VAL A 1162 35.90 6.54 -24.46
C VAL A 1162 36.19 6.09 -23.03
N SER A 1163 37.47 6.01 -22.67
CA SER A 1163 37.95 5.62 -21.33
C SER A 1163 39.15 6.47 -20.89
N THR A 1164 39.66 6.25 -19.68
CA THR A 1164 40.88 6.92 -19.18
C THR A 1164 42.16 6.36 -19.81
N ASP A 1165 43.19 7.20 -19.95
CA ASP A 1165 44.54 6.80 -20.38
C ASP A 1165 45.37 6.11 -19.29
N LYS A 1166 44.98 6.21 -18.01
CA LYS A 1166 45.69 5.63 -16.85
C LYS A 1166 45.22 4.22 -16.48
N LEU A 1167 44.69 3.45 -17.42
CA LEU A 1167 44.50 2.02 -17.19
C LEU A 1167 45.86 1.33 -17.07
N SER A 1168 46.09 0.54 -16.01
CA SER A 1168 47.28 -0.32 -15.94
C SER A 1168 47.32 -1.26 -17.14
N GLY A 1169 48.53 -1.66 -17.55
CA GLY A 1169 48.74 -2.60 -18.65
C GLY A 1169 47.79 -3.80 -18.58
N PRO A 1170 47.74 -4.55 -17.47
CA PRO A 1170 46.83 -5.69 -17.31
C PRO A 1170 45.35 -5.33 -17.48
N THR A 1171 44.89 -4.20 -16.94
CA THR A 1171 43.48 -3.77 -17.03
C THR A 1171 43.14 -3.34 -18.46
N LYS A 1172 44.07 -2.65 -19.13
CA LYS A 1172 43.92 -2.25 -20.55
C LYS A 1172 43.84 -3.47 -21.46
N PHE A 1173 44.69 -4.47 -21.26
CA PHE A 1173 44.61 -5.74 -22.01
C PHE A 1173 43.27 -6.43 -21.80
N LYS A 1174 42.81 -6.57 -20.55
CA LYS A 1174 41.49 -7.15 -20.25
C LYS A 1174 40.33 -6.39 -20.91
N LEU A 1175 40.41 -5.06 -20.98
CA LEU A 1175 39.39 -4.26 -21.64
C LEU A 1175 39.39 -4.49 -23.16
N LEU A 1176 40.57 -4.56 -23.78
CA LEU A 1176 40.70 -4.86 -25.21
C LEU A 1176 40.18 -6.26 -25.53
N ASP A 1177 40.55 -7.27 -24.75
CA ASP A 1177 40.05 -8.65 -24.90
C ASP A 1177 38.53 -8.69 -24.72
N PHE A 1178 38.00 -8.02 -23.68
CA PHE A 1178 36.57 -7.91 -23.43
C PHE A 1178 35.81 -7.31 -24.62
N LEU A 1179 36.33 -6.22 -25.22
CA LEU A 1179 35.71 -5.61 -26.39
C LEU A 1179 35.84 -6.48 -27.64
N GLN A 1180 36.99 -7.14 -27.84
CA GLN A 1180 37.21 -8.03 -28.98
C GLN A 1180 36.25 -9.22 -28.95
N ASP A 1181 36.04 -9.82 -27.78
CA ASP A 1181 35.18 -10.99 -27.60
C ASP A 1181 33.68 -10.65 -27.70
N ASN A 1182 33.27 -9.46 -27.24
CA ASN A 1182 31.85 -9.16 -27.02
C ASN A 1182 31.29 -8.01 -27.88
N ALA A 1183 32.13 -7.11 -28.40
CA ALA A 1183 31.73 -5.98 -29.23
C ALA A 1183 32.78 -5.71 -30.35
N PRO A 1184 33.02 -6.69 -31.23
CA PRO A 1184 34.13 -6.66 -32.18
C PRO A 1184 34.06 -5.44 -33.10
N GLY A 1185 35.20 -4.77 -33.25
CA GLY A 1185 35.32 -3.56 -34.07
C GLY A 1185 35.08 -2.25 -33.32
N THR A 1186 34.69 -2.28 -32.03
CA THR A 1186 34.66 -1.07 -31.19
C THR A 1186 36.07 -0.49 -31.03
N MET A 1187 36.23 0.81 -31.29
CA MET A 1187 37.52 1.48 -31.12
C MET A 1187 37.62 2.14 -29.74
N LEU A 1188 38.69 1.85 -28.99
CA LEU A 1188 38.96 2.45 -27.69
C LEU A 1188 39.68 3.79 -27.86
N ILE A 1189 39.06 4.88 -27.40
CA ILE A 1189 39.63 6.23 -27.35
C ILE A 1189 39.94 6.56 -25.89
N GLN A 1190 41.07 7.22 -25.64
CA GLN A 1190 41.54 7.53 -24.28
C GLN A 1190 41.60 9.04 -24.03
N VAL A 1191 41.05 9.48 -22.91
CA VAL A 1191 41.12 10.85 -22.39
C VAL A 1191 42.08 10.87 -21.19
N LYS A 1192 42.85 11.96 -21.04
CA LYS A 1192 43.85 12.07 -19.98
C LYS A 1192 43.20 12.09 -18.60
N GLU A 1193 43.64 11.20 -17.73
CA GLU A 1193 43.15 11.07 -16.35
C GLU A 1193 43.25 12.38 -15.56
N VAL A 1194 44.36 13.12 -15.75
CA VAL A 1194 44.61 14.39 -15.07
C VAL A 1194 43.55 15.44 -15.45
N GLU A 1195 43.13 15.47 -16.71
CA GLU A 1195 42.08 16.39 -17.18
C GLU A 1195 40.72 16.01 -16.57
N ILE A 1196 40.40 14.71 -16.52
CA ILE A 1196 39.18 14.20 -15.88
C ILE A 1196 39.12 14.59 -14.40
N LEU A 1197 40.21 14.36 -13.66
CA LEU A 1197 40.28 14.68 -12.24
C LEU A 1197 40.20 16.19 -11.98
N ASN A 1198 40.87 17.00 -12.81
CA ASN A 1198 40.83 18.45 -12.69
C ASN A 1198 39.42 19.00 -12.93
N LYS A 1199 38.75 18.58 -14.02
CA LYS A 1199 37.36 19.00 -14.29
C LYS A 1199 36.41 18.47 -13.20
N THR A 1200 36.61 17.25 -12.69
CA THR A 1200 35.85 16.71 -11.54
C THR A 1200 36.01 17.59 -10.29
N LYS A 1201 37.24 18.01 -9.97
CA LYS A 1201 37.51 18.89 -8.83
C LYS A 1201 36.83 20.26 -9.01
N GLN A 1202 36.95 20.85 -10.20
CA GLN A 1202 36.28 22.10 -10.54
C GLN A 1202 34.76 22.02 -10.36
N LEU A 1203 34.12 20.95 -10.87
CA LEU A 1203 32.68 20.74 -10.71
C LEU A 1203 32.29 20.53 -9.25
N ARG A 1204 33.10 19.81 -8.45
CA ARG A 1204 32.84 19.64 -7.02
C ARG A 1204 32.87 20.97 -6.27
N ALA A 1205 33.90 21.78 -6.49
CA ALA A 1205 34.02 23.10 -5.88
C ALA A 1205 32.83 23.99 -6.29
N ALA A 1206 32.49 24.01 -7.58
CA ALA A 1206 31.37 24.79 -8.11
C ALA A 1206 30.01 24.39 -7.51
N LEU A 1207 29.82 23.11 -7.17
CA LEU A 1207 28.61 22.60 -6.52
C LEU A 1207 28.62 22.72 -4.98
N ASN A 1208 29.60 23.43 -4.41
CA ASN A 1208 29.78 23.58 -2.96
C ASN A 1208 29.96 22.23 -2.24
N LEU A 1209 30.62 21.26 -2.88
CA LEU A 1209 30.91 19.95 -2.30
C LEU A 1209 32.30 19.96 -1.63
N PRO A 1210 32.52 19.21 -0.52
CA PRO A 1210 33.80 19.20 0.18
C PRO A 1210 34.93 18.70 -0.73
N GLU A 1211 36.03 19.47 -0.79
CA GLU A 1211 37.19 19.13 -1.63
C GLU A 1211 37.94 17.90 -1.12
N ASN A 1212 38.12 17.80 0.19
CA ASN A 1212 38.85 16.71 0.84
C ASN A 1212 37.87 15.78 1.53
N LEU A 1213 37.73 14.56 0.99
CA LEU A 1213 37.09 13.46 1.71
C LEU A 1213 38.14 12.89 2.65
N SER A 1214 38.08 13.21 3.94
CA SER A 1214 38.92 12.58 4.95
C SER A 1214 38.62 11.07 4.96
N GLY A 1215 39.59 10.26 4.47
CA GLY A 1215 39.50 8.80 4.48
C GLY A 1215 39.41 8.14 3.10
N GLY A 1216 40.55 8.10 2.40
CA GLY A 1216 40.79 7.23 1.24
C GLY A 1216 41.84 7.81 0.29
N ALA A 1217 42.99 7.13 0.18
CA ALA A 1217 44.11 7.41 -0.72
C ALA A 1217 43.67 7.71 -2.18
N PRO A 1218 44.48 8.49 -2.95
CA PRO A 1218 44.13 9.14 -4.22
C PRO A 1218 43.24 8.36 -5.21
#